data_AF-A0A3A2ZA90-F1
#
_entry.id   AF-A0A3A2ZA90-F1
#
_cell.length_a   1.000
_cell.length_b   1.000
_cell.length_c   1.000
_cell.angle_alpha   90.00
_cell.angle_beta   90.00
_cell.angle_gamma   90.00
#
_symmetry.space_group_name_H-M   'P 1'
#
loop_
_entity.id
_entity.type
_entity.pdbx_description
1 polymer ?
#
loop_
_entity_poly.entity_id
_entity_poly.type
_entity_poly.pdbx_seq_one_letter_code
_entity_poly.pdbx_strand_id
1 'polypeptide(L)'
;MIETELSKVYEKIDLTLLNRLLRLIMDHNLADYITSKNNVQLSYKDMNHTNSYGMIRGLQFSGFVFQFYGLMIDLLLLGLQRASEMAGPPQSPNDFLQFRDRATETRHPIRLYTRYVDKIWVFFRFSADDSRDLIQRFLTENPDPNFENVIGYRNKKCWPRDCRMRLMRHDVNLGRAVFWDLKNRLPRSITTIEWDDTFASVYSKDNPNLLFSMNGFEVRILPKSRNQNEEFNVKDSVWSLVDNASKERTAHAFLQVTEEDIQKFNNRIRQILMSSGSTTFTKIANKWNTALIALFTYYREAAVSTVNLLDTIVKCETKIQTRVKIGLNSKMPSRFPPAVFYTPKELGGLGMISGSHILIPASDKRWSKQTDTGITHFRAGMSHDEETLIPNIFRYIIPWEAEFVDSQRVWLEYSQKRMEAQQQNRRLTLEDLEDSWDRGLPRINTLFQKDRSTLSFDKGFRLRAEFKQYQLMKSNPFWWTSQRHDGKLWNLNAYRTDVIQALGGVETILEHTLFKATAFPSWEGLFWEKACLAKGTRLLRYDGTVVEVQDVKEGDLLLGPDGGSRRAFNIVSGTDSLYRIKIGAGKEDLVVTPNHILVLHLENEQGYDTVELTAADFAAIDSNERRRYRVFSTVPSLPAQKKEVENLDPQTHSFSIEDIALESEATEWAGFRVDKDQLYLRDDYLVLHNSGFEESMKYKKLTNAQRSGLNQIPNRRFTLWWSPTINRANVYVGFQVQLDLTGIFLHGKIPTLKISLIQIFRAHLWQKIHESVVMDLCQVFDQELEQLGIEAVQKETIHPRKSYKMNSSCADILLFATNKWNVTRPSVLFDTKDVYEPTTTNKFWLDVQLRYGDYDSHDIERY
;
A
#
# COMPACT_ATOMS: atom_id res chain seq x y z
N MET A 1 -17.89 29.12 -20.80
CA MET A 1 -17.85 27.77 -20.21
C MET A 1 -18.71 27.78 -18.97
N ILE A 2 -19.66 26.87 -18.86
CA ILE A 2 -20.43 26.65 -17.63
C ILE A 2 -20.10 25.27 -17.11
N GLU A 3 -19.79 25.19 -15.82
CA GLU A 3 -19.76 23.95 -15.04
C GLU A 3 -20.86 24.02 -13.98
N THR A 4 -21.69 22.98 -13.90
CA THR A 4 -22.79 22.91 -12.95
C THR A 4 -23.03 21.46 -12.51
N GLU A 5 -23.67 21.29 -11.36
CA GLU A 5 -24.15 20.00 -10.87
C GLU A 5 -25.69 19.95 -10.96
N LEU A 6 -26.24 18.79 -11.30
CA LEU A 6 -27.68 18.56 -11.29
C LEU A 6 -28.16 18.29 -9.87
N SER A 7 -28.92 19.22 -9.29
CA SER A 7 -29.38 19.15 -7.90
C SER A 7 -30.46 18.08 -7.71
N LYS A 8 -30.22 17.17 -6.75
CA LYS A 8 -31.19 16.19 -6.23
C LYS A 8 -31.80 15.24 -7.28
N VAL A 9 -31.07 14.91 -8.34
CA VAL A 9 -31.58 13.99 -9.38
C VAL A 9 -31.94 12.63 -8.79
N TYR A 10 -31.07 12.05 -7.96
CA TYR A 10 -31.32 10.74 -7.34
C TYR A 10 -32.61 10.73 -6.51
N GLU A 11 -32.88 11.81 -5.79
CA GLU A 11 -34.04 11.94 -4.91
C GLU A 11 -35.33 12.19 -5.69
N LYS A 12 -35.23 12.80 -6.88
CA LYS A 12 -36.39 13.26 -7.67
C LYS A 12 -36.88 12.30 -8.76
N ILE A 13 -36.22 11.16 -8.94
CA ILE A 13 -36.65 10.17 -9.94
C ILE A 13 -37.99 9.56 -9.51
N ASP A 14 -39.04 9.87 -10.27
CA ASP A 14 -40.34 9.23 -10.15
C ASP A 14 -40.29 7.82 -10.76
N LEU A 15 -40.62 6.82 -9.94
CA LEU A 15 -40.60 5.41 -10.32
C LEU A 15 -41.63 5.09 -11.42
N THR A 16 -42.75 5.80 -11.48
CA THR A 16 -43.79 5.57 -12.50
C THR A 16 -43.33 6.05 -13.87
N LEU A 17 -42.72 7.23 -13.94
CA LEU A 17 -42.09 7.77 -15.14
C LEU A 17 -40.89 6.91 -15.55
N LEU A 18 -40.05 6.52 -14.59
CA LEU A 18 -38.90 5.68 -14.84
C LEU A 18 -39.31 4.34 -15.48
N ASN A 19 -40.36 3.70 -15.01
CA ASN A 19 -40.86 2.45 -15.58
C ASN A 19 -41.22 2.62 -17.07
N ARG A 20 -41.98 3.67 -17.40
CA ARG A 20 -42.36 3.98 -18.79
C ARG A 20 -41.14 4.23 -19.68
N LEU A 21 -40.15 4.98 -19.17
CA LEU A 21 -38.92 5.25 -19.91
C LEU A 21 -38.08 3.99 -20.13
N LEU A 22 -37.97 3.12 -19.12
CA LEU A 22 -37.22 1.86 -19.25
C LEU A 22 -37.86 0.92 -20.26
N ARG A 23 -39.20 0.83 -20.30
CA ARG A 23 -39.92 0.03 -21.31
C ARG A 23 -39.63 0.43 -22.76
N LEU A 24 -39.10 1.62 -23.01
CA LEU A 24 -38.70 2.04 -24.36
C LEU A 24 -37.42 1.35 -24.85
N ILE A 25 -36.56 0.89 -23.93
CA ILE A 25 -35.22 0.39 -24.26
C ILE A 25 -34.99 -1.08 -23.85
N MET A 26 -35.85 -1.65 -23.01
CA MET A 26 -35.71 -3.03 -22.52
C MET A 26 -37.06 -3.71 -22.38
N ASP A 27 -37.01 -5.03 -22.19
CA ASP A 27 -38.21 -5.83 -21.96
C ASP A 27 -39.00 -5.35 -20.73
N HIS A 28 -40.33 -5.43 -20.82
CA HIS A 28 -41.26 -4.97 -19.78
C HIS A 28 -41.00 -5.64 -18.43
N ASN A 29 -40.67 -6.94 -18.41
CA ASN A 29 -40.36 -7.66 -17.18
C ASN A 29 -39.11 -7.09 -16.46
N LEU A 30 -38.09 -6.70 -17.22
CA LEU A 30 -36.88 -6.09 -16.67
C LEU A 30 -37.15 -4.68 -16.16
N ALA A 31 -37.94 -3.89 -16.90
CA ALA A 31 -38.34 -2.56 -16.46
C ALA A 31 -39.16 -2.60 -15.16
N ASP A 32 -40.09 -3.55 -15.05
CA ASP A 32 -40.91 -3.78 -13.85
C ASP A 32 -40.07 -4.26 -12.67
N TYR A 33 -39.10 -5.15 -12.91
CA TYR A 33 -38.13 -5.57 -11.90
C TYR A 33 -37.30 -4.38 -11.38
N ILE A 34 -36.70 -3.58 -12.27
CA ILE A 34 -35.86 -2.44 -11.86
C ILE A 34 -36.68 -1.42 -11.06
N THR A 35 -37.91 -1.15 -11.49
CA THR A 35 -38.79 -0.17 -10.84
C THR A 35 -39.21 -0.67 -9.46
N SER A 36 -39.73 -1.90 -9.37
CA SER A 36 -40.15 -2.50 -8.09
C SER A 36 -38.99 -2.65 -7.12
N LYS A 37 -37.77 -2.90 -7.61
CA LYS A 37 -36.58 -3.04 -6.76
C LYS A 37 -36.12 -1.74 -6.11
N ASN A 38 -36.49 -0.58 -6.67
CA ASN A 38 -36.29 0.70 -5.99
C ASN A 38 -37.34 0.96 -4.90
N ASN A 39 -38.50 0.30 -4.98
CA ASN A 39 -39.59 0.40 -4.00
C ASN A 39 -39.45 -0.67 -2.90
N VAL A 40 -38.45 -0.48 -2.02
CA VAL A 40 -38.19 -1.39 -0.90
C VAL A 40 -38.28 -0.67 0.43
N GLN A 41 -38.48 -1.44 1.51
CA GLN A 41 -38.39 -0.92 2.87
C GLN A 41 -36.91 -0.71 3.25
N LEU A 42 -36.57 0.53 3.55
CA LEU A 42 -35.25 0.93 4.06
C LEU A 42 -35.29 0.92 5.59
N SER A 43 -34.39 0.12 6.17
CA SER A 43 -34.28 -0.06 7.62
C SER A 43 -32.95 0.48 8.13
N TYR A 44 -32.99 1.28 9.19
CA TYR A 44 -31.82 1.67 9.96
C TYR A 44 -32.14 1.55 11.44
N LYS A 45 -31.53 0.55 12.11
CA LYS A 45 -31.85 0.16 13.49
C LYS A 45 -33.36 -0.14 13.64
N ASP A 46 -34.08 0.72 14.35
CA ASP A 46 -35.50 0.67 14.64
C ASP A 46 -36.36 1.46 13.62
N MET A 47 -35.75 2.36 12.84
CA MET A 47 -36.46 3.17 11.85
C MET A 47 -36.68 2.41 10.55
N ASN A 48 -37.93 2.37 10.09
CA ASN A 48 -38.32 1.75 8.83
C ASN A 48 -39.15 2.72 8.00
N HIS A 49 -38.84 2.85 6.70
CA HIS A 49 -39.70 3.56 5.75
C HIS A 49 -39.66 2.89 4.38
N THR A 50 -40.75 2.94 3.63
CA THR A 50 -40.81 2.41 2.27
C THR A 50 -40.39 3.50 1.28
N ASN A 51 -39.42 3.20 0.41
CA ASN A 51 -38.93 4.14 -0.59
C ASN A 51 -39.86 4.21 -1.81
N SER A 52 -40.94 4.99 -1.73
CA SER A 52 -41.89 5.16 -2.84
C SER A 52 -41.47 6.19 -3.89
N TYR A 53 -40.47 7.04 -3.60
CA TYR A 53 -40.01 8.11 -4.48
C TYR A 53 -38.48 8.22 -4.42
N GLY A 54 -37.85 8.44 -5.57
CA GLY A 54 -36.41 8.51 -5.68
C GLY A 54 -35.76 7.13 -5.86
N MET A 55 -34.51 7.18 -6.27
CA MET A 55 -33.72 6.03 -6.69
C MET A 55 -32.75 5.57 -5.60
N ILE A 56 -32.64 4.27 -5.39
CA ILE A 56 -31.65 3.68 -4.49
C ILE A 56 -30.31 3.56 -5.20
N ARG A 57 -29.29 4.25 -4.70
CA ARG A 57 -27.93 4.27 -5.29
C ARG A 57 -27.14 2.98 -5.07
N GLY A 58 -27.48 2.21 -4.03
CA GLY A 58 -26.78 0.97 -3.64
C GLY A 58 -27.12 -0.28 -4.47
N LEU A 59 -28.03 -0.20 -5.44
CA LEU A 59 -28.32 -1.35 -6.32
C LEU A 59 -27.24 -1.49 -7.41
N GLN A 60 -27.04 -2.71 -7.91
CA GLN A 60 -25.96 -3.00 -8.87
C GLN A 60 -26.18 -2.34 -10.24
N PHE A 61 -27.43 -2.23 -10.68
CA PHE A 61 -27.82 -1.58 -11.94
C PHE A 61 -28.08 -0.08 -11.80
N SER A 62 -27.86 0.51 -10.62
CA SER A 62 -28.17 1.94 -10.40
C SER A 62 -27.35 2.88 -11.29
N GLY A 63 -26.10 2.50 -11.61
CA GLY A 63 -25.32 3.26 -12.57
C GLY A 63 -26.02 3.37 -13.94
N PHE A 64 -26.52 2.25 -14.46
CA PHE A 64 -27.20 2.21 -15.76
C PHE A 64 -28.45 3.09 -15.77
N VAL A 65 -29.33 2.90 -14.79
CA VAL A 65 -30.58 3.65 -14.68
C VAL A 65 -30.32 5.15 -14.57
N PHE A 66 -29.33 5.55 -13.78
CA PHE A 66 -28.97 6.95 -13.63
C PHE A 66 -28.40 7.56 -14.92
N GLN A 67 -27.53 6.85 -15.64
CA GLN A 67 -26.99 7.34 -16.91
C GLN A 67 -28.07 7.48 -17.99
N PHE A 68 -29.01 6.53 -18.03
CA PHE A 68 -30.13 6.59 -18.96
C PHE A 68 -31.09 7.75 -18.61
N TYR A 69 -31.40 7.95 -17.33
CA TYR A 69 -32.19 9.10 -16.90
C TYR A 69 -31.47 10.43 -17.18
N GLY A 70 -30.16 10.46 -16.94
CA GLY A 70 -29.29 11.59 -17.30
C GLY A 70 -29.33 11.91 -18.79
N LEU A 71 -29.34 10.90 -19.67
CA LEU A 71 -29.48 11.11 -21.11
C LEU A 71 -30.78 11.86 -21.46
N MET A 72 -31.88 11.60 -20.76
CA MET A 72 -33.13 12.34 -20.98
C MET A 72 -32.99 13.81 -20.57
N ILE A 73 -32.28 14.08 -19.47
CA ILE A 73 -31.95 15.45 -19.03
C ILE A 73 -31.05 16.14 -20.07
N ASP A 74 -30.08 15.42 -20.65
CA ASP A 74 -29.20 15.95 -21.69
C ASP A 74 -29.99 16.37 -22.94
N LEU A 75 -31.00 15.58 -23.33
CA LEU A 75 -31.90 15.92 -24.43
C LEU A 75 -32.75 17.17 -24.12
N LEU A 76 -33.18 17.37 -22.88
CA LEU A 76 -33.88 18.60 -22.47
C LEU A 76 -32.96 19.82 -22.53
N LEU A 77 -31.70 19.67 -22.13
CA LEU A 77 -30.73 20.77 -22.13
C LEU A 77 -30.29 21.15 -23.55
N LEU A 78 -29.95 20.16 -24.39
CA LEU A 78 -29.42 20.38 -25.73
C LEU A 78 -30.51 20.63 -26.77
N GLY A 79 -31.67 19.99 -26.62
CA GLY A 79 -32.67 19.85 -27.67
C GLY A 79 -32.31 18.75 -28.68
N LEU A 80 -33.33 18.15 -29.31
CA LEU A 80 -33.17 17.00 -30.22
C LEU A 80 -32.26 17.30 -31.43
N GLN A 81 -32.37 18.52 -31.97
CA GLN A 81 -31.58 18.91 -33.13
C GLN A 81 -30.09 18.99 -32.79
N ARG A 82 -29.72 19.68 -31.70
CA ARG A 82 -28.30 19.81 -31.34
C ARG A 82 -27.72 18.50 -30.81
N ALA A 83 -28.51 17.70 -30.09
CA ALA A 83 -28.08 16.39 -29.63
C ALA A 83 -27.77 15.43 -30.80
N SER A 84 -28.61 15.42 -31.85
CA SER A 84 -28.36 14.58 -33.03
C SER A 84 -27.15 15.05 -33.85
N GLU A 85 -26.91 16.35 -33.95
CA GLU A 85 -25.69 16.90 -34.57
C GLU A 85 -24.42 16.47 -33.83
N MET A 86 -24.44 16.49 -32.50
CA MET A 86 -23.31 16.08 -31.67
C MET A 86 -23.06 14.57 -31.74
N ALA A 87 -24.11 13.76 -31.65
CA ALA A 87 -24.01 12.30 -31.69
C ALA A 87 -23.64 11.77 -33.09
N GLY A 88 -23.96 12.52 -34.15
CA GLY A 88 -23.79 12.08 -35.53
C GLY A 88 -24.90 11.13 -36.00
N PRO A 89 -24.89 10.73 -37.27
CA PRO A 89 -25.87 9.80 -37.82
C PRO A 89 -25.73 8.40 -37.18
N PRO A 90 -26.82 7.66 -36.94
CA PRO A 90 -26.76 6.35 -36.28
C PRO A 90 -25.88 5.31 -36.97
N GLN A 91 -25.70 5.42 -38.30
CA GLN A 91 -24.87 4.52 -39.09
C GLN A 91 -23.37 4.76 -38.88
N SER A 92 -22.99 5.98 -38.50
CA SER A 92 -21.60 6.40 -38.27
C SER A 92 -21.58 7.47 -37.17
N PRO A 93 -21.71 7.06 -35.89
CA PRO A 93 -21.72 8.01 -34.79
C PRO A 93 -20.38 8.74 -34.68
N ASN A 94 -20.43 9.99 -34.19
CA ASN A 94 -19.22 10.77 -33.94
C ASN A 94 -18.53 10.30 -32.66
N ASP A 95 -17.21 10.42 -32.63
CA ASP A 95 -16.45 10.26 -31.39
C ASP A 95 -16.59 11.48 -30.46
N PHE A 96 -16.07 11.35 -29.24
CA PHE A 96 -16.12 12.40 -28.23
C PHE A 96 -15.52 13.73 -28.74
N LEU A 97 -16.32 14.81 -28.63
CA LEU A 97 -15.98 16.18 -29.06
C LEU A 97 -15.66 16.33 -30.55
N GLN A 98 -16.17 15.42 -31.41
CA GLN A 98 -16.05 15.54 -32.86
C GLN A 98 -17.39 15.87 -33.51
N PHE A 99 -17.31 16.59 -34.62
CA PHE A 99 -18.43 16.87 -35.53
C PHE A 99 -18.10 16.34 -36.91
N ARG A 100 -19.13 16.09 -37.72
CA ARG A 100 -18.97 15.67 -39.12
C ARG A 100 -18.25 16.71 -39.96
N ASP A 101 -18.55 17.98 -39.73
CA ASP A 101 -18.07 19.10 -40.52
C ASP A 101 -18.11 20.42 -39.74
N ARG A 102 -17.35 21.41 -40.20
CA ARG A 102 -17.24 22.72 -39.55
C ARG A 102 -18.55 23.53 -39.61
N ALA A 103 -19.40 23.29 -40.61
CA ALA A 103 -20.66 24.04 -40.72
C ALA A 103 -21.66 23.57 -39.65
N THR A 104 -21.78 22.26 -39.41
CA THR A 104 -22.59 21.73 -38.29
C THR A 104 -22.02 22.14 -36.93
N GLU A 105 -20.70 22.16 -36.78
CA GLU A 105 -20.08 22.67 -35.55
C GLU A 105 -20.51 24.12 -35.29
N THR A 106 -20.41 25.01 -36.30
CA THR A 106 -20.60 26.46 -36.22
C THR A 106 -22.06 26.94 -36.20
N ARG A 107 -23.04 26.08 -36.55
CA ARG A 107 -24.47 26.40 -36.59
C ARG A 107 -25.10 26.83 -35.26
N HIS A 108 -24.70 26.27 -34.13
CA HIS A 108 -25.38 26.48 -32.83
C HIS A 108 -24.43 26.93 -31.71
N PRO A 109 -24.79 27.88 -30.82
CA PRO A 109 -23.88 28.42 -29.80
C PRO A 109 -23.22 27.38 -28.89
N ILE A 110 -23.95 26.32 -28.51
CA ILE A 110 -23.39 25.19 -27.75
C ILE A 110 -22.45 24.39 -28.64
N ARG A 111 -21.14 24.44 -28.40
CA ARG A 111 -20.12 23.71 -29.19
C ARG A 111 -19.76 22.38 -28.56
N LEU A 112 -19.46 22.34 -27.27
CA LEU A 112 -19.04 21.13 -26.57
C LEU A 112 -19.98 20.89 -25.39
N TYR A 113 -20.28 19.61 -25.15
CA TYR A 113 -21.10 19.17 -24.05
C TYR A 113 -20.51 17.89 -23.48
N THR A 114 -20.43 17.80 -22.16
CA THR A 114 -20.11 16.55 -21.48
C THR A 114 -20.82 16.47 -20.14
N ARG A 115 -21.26 15.27 -19.79
CA ARG A 115 -21.83 14.96 -18.48
C ARG A 115 -21.03 13.83 -17.84
N TYR A 116 -20.51 14.10 -16.65
CA TYR A 116 -19.86 13.13 -15.80
C TYR A 116 -20.79 12.83 -14.63
N VAL A 117 -21.53 11.73 -14.74
CA VAL A 117 -22.58 11.36 -13.76
C VAL A 117 -23.59 12.50 -13.62
N ASP A 118 -23.53 13.29 -12.55
CA ASP A 118 -24.41 14.41 -12.20
C ASP A 118 -23.83 15.80 -12.53
N LYS A 119 -22.53 15.88 -12.89
CA LYS A 119 -21.86 17.12 -13.26
C LYS A 119 -21.88 17.34 -14.76
N ILE A 120 -22.12 18.58 -15.17
CA ILE A 120 -22.27 18.99 -16.57
C ILE A 120 -21.29 20.11 -16.89
N TRP A 121 -20.66 20.01 -18.06
CA TRP A 121 -19.87 21.07 -18.66
C TRP A 121 -20.39 21.41 -20.04
N VAL A 122 -20.61 22.71 -20.26
CA VAL A 122 -21.12 23.23 -21.53
C VAL A 122 -20.21 24.36 -22.02
N PHE A 123 -19.66 24.17 -23.22
CA PHE A 123 -18.86 25.18 -23.89
C PHE A 123 -19.71 25.92 -24.93
N PHE A 124 -19.81 27.24 -24.76
CA PHE A 124 -20.57 28.11 -25.65
C PHE A 124 -19.62 29.01 -26.44
N ARG A 125 -19.99 29.28 -27.69
CA ARG A 125 -19.36 30.28 -28.55
C ARG A 125 -20.44 31.14 -29.20
N PHE A 126 -20.65 32.31 -28.61
CA PHE A 126 -21.59 33.33 -29.07
C PHE A 126 -20.93 34.29 -30.07
N SER A 127 -21.72 34.80 -31.01
CA SER A 127 -21.39 36.01 -31.74
C SER A 127 -21.67 37.26 -30.88
N ALA A 128 -21.25 38.43 -31.37
CA ALA A 128 -21.52 39.70 -30.69
C ALA A 128 -23.03 40.04 -30.65
N ASP A 129 -23.81 39.55 -31.62
CA ASP A 129 -25.25 39.78 -31.68
C ASP A 129 -25.98 38.80 -30.75
N ASP A 130 -25.63 37.50 -30.79
CA ASP A 130 -26.24 36.48 -29.93
C ASP A 130 -26.06 36.80 -28.44
N SER A 131 -24.85 37.25 -28.06
CA SER A 131 -24.53 37.59 -26.67
C SER A 131 -25.30 38.82 -26.21
N ARG A 132 -25.47 39.84 -27.06
CA ARG A 132 -26.26 41.04 -26.74
C ARG A 132 -27.74 40.69 -26.58
N ASP A 133 -28.29 39.92 -27.51
CA ASP A 133 -29.69 39.47 -27.46
C ASP A 133 -29.99 38.65 -26.20
N LEU A 134 -29.13 37.67 -25.88
CA LEU A 134 -29.31 36.83 -24.69
C LEU A 134 -29.25 37.64 -23.39
N ILE A 135 -28.31 38.58 -23.28
CA ILE A 135 -28.20 39.47 -22.12
C ILE A 135 -29.45 40.37 -22.02
N GLN A 136 -29.93 40.90 -23.15
CA GLN A 136 -31.11 41.76 -23.17
C GLN A 136 -32.36 41.01 -22.71
N ARG A 137 -32.56 39.77 -23.17
CA ARG A 137 -33.65 38.90 -22.69
C ARG A 137 -33.54 38.65 -21.19
N PHE A 138 -32.36 38.30 -20.70
CA PHE A 138 -32.11 38.07 -19.27
C PHE A 138 -32.41 39.31 -18.41
N LEU A 139 -31.94 40.50 -18.81
CA LEU A 139 -32.16 41.75 -18.07
C LEU A 139 -33.59 42.28 -18.17
N THR A 140 -34.34 41.87 -19.20
CA THR A 140 -35.76 42.18 -19.32
C THR A 140 -36.56 41.44 -18.24
N GLU A 141 -36.24 40.18 -17.99
CA GLU A 141 -36.89 39.40 -16.93
C GLU A 141 -36.32 39.67 -15.53
N ASN A 142 -35.01 39.93 -15.43
CA ASN A 142 -34.30 40.15 -14.17
C ASN A 142 -33.56 41.51 -14.24
N PRO A 143 -34.28 42.63 -14.03
CA PRO A 143 -33.68 43.96 -14.11
C PRO A 143 -32.66 44.17 -12.98
N ASP A 144 -31.46 44.61 -13.35
CA ASP A 144 -30.37 44.96 -12.41
C ASP A 144 -29.96 46.44 -12.60
N PRO A 145 -30.67 47.38 -11.94
CA PRO A 145 -30.38 48.81 -12.06
C PRO A 145 -29.10 49.22 -11.32
N ASN A 146 -28.68 48.46 -10.29
CA ASN A 146 -27.59 48.81 -9.37
C ASN A 146 -26.25 48.11 -9.66
N PHE A 147 -26.19 47.27 -10.70
CA PHE A 147 -25.02 46.41 -11.01
C PHE A 147 -24.68 45.42 -9.90
N GLU A 148 -25.71 44.93 -9.22
CA GLU A 148 -25.59 43.95 -8.15
C GLU A 148 -25.28 42.54 -8.70
N ASN A 149 -25.43 42.30 -10.01
CA ASN A 149 -25.09 41.02 -10.61
C ASN A 149 -23.62 40.59 -10.40
N VAL A 150 -22.71 41.54 -10.15
CA VAL A 150 -21.31 41.25 -9.81
C VAL A 150 -21.19 40.62 -8.41
N ILE A 151 -22.08 40.99 -7.50
CA ILE A 151 -22.13 40.46 -6.14
C ILE A 151 -22.59 38.99 -6.21
N GLY A 152 -21.89 38.11 -5.50
CA GLY A 152 -22.19 36.67 -5.52
C GLY A 152 -21.75 35.93 -6.80
N TYR A 153 -20.99 36.56 -7.69
CA TYR A 153 -20.36 35.84 -8.80
C TYR A 153 -19.15 35.03 -8.31
N ARG A 154 -19.24 33.69 -8.34
CA ARG A 154 -18.16 32.82 -7.86
C ARG A 154 -16.94 32.93 -8.78
N ASN A 155 -15.75 32.99 -8.19
CA ASN A 155 -14.49 33.03 -8.91
C ASN A 155 -13.46 32.10 -8.26
N LYS A 156 -12.58 31.51 -9.07
CA LYS A 156 -11.62 30.49 -8.64
C LYS A 156 -10.45 31.16 -7.89
N LYS A 157 -10.45 31.03 -6.55
CA LYS A 157 -9.47 31.71 -5.67
C LYS A 157 -8.10 31.03 -5.59
N CYS A 158 -7.96 29.84 -6.16
CA CYS A 158 -6.71 29.10 -6.34
C CYS A 158 -5.69 29.87 -7.21
N TRP A 159 -6.16 30.49 -8.30
CA TRP A 159 -5.32 31.24 -9.22
C TRP A 159 -4.93 32.62 -8.65
N PRO A 160 -3.80 33.23 -9.05
CA PRO A 160 -3.50 34.63 -8.74
C PRO A 160 -4.54 35.60 -9.31
N ARG A 161 -4.72 36.79 -8.73
CA ARG A 161 -5.77 37.75 -9.16
C ARG A 161 -5.74 38.07 -10.64
N ASP A 162 -4.56 38.24 -11.23
CA ASP A 162 -4.41 38.60 -12.65
C ASP A 162 -4.73 37.43 -13.59
N CYS A 163 -4.72 36.21 -13.05
CA CYS A 163 -4.99 34.98 -13.78
C CYS A 163 -6.46 34.56 -13.70
N ARG A 164 -7.25 35.17 -12.82
CA ARG A 164 -8.67 34.91 -12.64
C ARG A 164 -9.51 35.59 -13.72
N MET A 165 -10.78 35.20 -13.80
CA MET A 165 -11.76 35.95 -14.58
C MET A 165 -11.95 37.34 -13.95
N ARG A 166 -11.75 38.38 -14.74
CA ARG A 166 -12.07 39.78 -14.43
C ARG A 166 -13.57 39.98 -14.52
N LEU A 167 -14.13 40.64 -13.51
CA LEU A 167 -15.57 40.84 -13.38
C LEU A 167 -16.02 42.11 -14.13
N MET A 168 -16.13 42.00 -15.45
CA MET A 168 -16.67 43.05 -16.30
C MET A 168 -18.20 42.91 -16.39
N ARG A 169 -18.93 44.03 -16.42
CA ARG A 169 -20.41 44.03 -16.44
C ARG A 169 -20.99 43.16 -17.56
N HIS A 170 -20.45 43.29 -18.78
CA HIS A 170 -20.89 42.49 -19.93
C HIS A 170 -20.69 40.98 -19.68
N ASP A 171 -19.50 40.59 -19.24
CA ASP A 171 -19.13 39.18 -19.04
C ASP A 171 -19.89 38.53 -17.88
N VAL A 172 -20.10 39.28 -16.79
CA VAL A 172 -20.90 38.84 -15.64
C VAL A 172 -22.35 38.62 -16.05
N ASN A 173 -22.94 39.58 -16.76
CA ASN A 173 -24.31 39.45 -17.25
C ASN A 173 -24.44 38.31 -18.26
N LEU A 174 -23.45 38.11 -19.15
CA LEU A 174 -23.45 36.98 -20.08
C LEU A 174 -23.42 35.65 -19.32
N GLY A 175 -22.54 35.51 -18.32
CA GLY A 175 -22.47 34.30 -17.50
C GLY A 175 -23.78 33.97 -16.79
N ARG A 176 -24.43 34.98 -16.20
CA ARG A 176 -25.76 34.82 -15.56
C ARG A 176 -26.86 34.53 -16.56
N ALA A 177 -26.87 35.19 -17.72
CA ALA A 177 -27.87 35.01 -18.76
C ALA A 177 -27.82 33.58 -19.35
N VAL A 178 -26.61 33.04 -19.59
CA VAL A 178 -26.45 31.67 -20.08
C VAL A 178 -26.89 30.65 -19.02
N PHE A 179 -26.58 30.89 -17.74
CA PHE A 179 -27.10 30.06 -16.65
C PHE A 179 -28.62 30.11 -16.55
N TRP A 180 -29.22 31.30 -16.64
CA TRP A 180 -30.66 31.49 -16.62
C TRP A 180 -31.34 30.74 -17.79
N ASP A 181 -30.79 30.82 -19.00
CA ASP A 181 -31.30 30.07 -20.15
C ASP A 181 -31.23 28.56 -19.93
N LEU A 182 -30.10 28.02 -19.47
CA LEU A 182 -29.97 26.60 -19.15
C LEU A 182 -30.92 26.16 -18.04
N LYS A 183 -31.11 27.00 -17.01
CA LYS A 183 -31.98 26.70 -15.88
C LYS A 183 -33.45 26.60 -16.31
N ASN A 184 -33.88 27.43 -17.24
CA ASN A 184 -35.25 27.45 -17.73
C ASN A 184 -35.58 26.27 -18.65
N ARG A 185 -34.58 25.62 -19.24
CA ARG A 185 -34.77 24.37 -20.01
C ARG A 185 -35.11 23.17 -19.13
N LEU A 186 -34.89 23.25 -17.82
CA LEU A 186 -35.08 22.15 -16.88
C LEU A 186 -36.37 22.33 -16.05
N PRO A 187 -37.34 21.40 -16.16
CA PRO A 187 -38.47 21.36 -15.24
C PRO A 187 -38.00 21.06 -13.81
N ARG A 188 -38.37 21.92 -12.85
CA ARG A 188 -37.96 21.81 -11.44
C ARG A 188 -38.41 20.51 -10.76
N SER A 189 -39.44 19.85 -11.30
CA SER A 189 -39.94 18.54 -10.84
C SER A 189 -38.96 17.40 -11.12
N ILE A 190 -38.21 17.47 -12.22
CA ILE A 190 -37.19 16.48 -12.60
C ILE A 190 -35.89 16.78 -11.86
N THR A 191 -35.36 17.98 -12.07
CA THR A 191 -34.10 18.43 -11.48
C THR A 191 -34.00 19.95 -11.57
N THR A 192 -32.99 20.53 -10.94
CA THR A 192 -32.67 21.94 -11.12
C THR A 192 -31.17 22.17 -11.07
N ILE A 193 -30.74 23.34 -11.51
CA ILE A 193 -29.36 23.82 -11.36
C ILE A 193 -29.38 25.07 -10.47
N GLU A 194 -28.46 25.10 -9.52
CA GLU A 194 -28.33 26.16 -8.52
C GLU A 194 -27.10 27.01 -8.84
N TRP A 195 -27.23 28.34 -8.70
CA TRP A 195 -26.13 29.26 -9.00
C TRP A 195 -24.97 29.07 -8.02
N ASP A 196 -25.28 28.71 -6.77
CA ASP A 196 -24.28 28.50 -5.73
C ASP A 196 -23.34 27.33 -6.05
N ASP A 197 -23.79 26.31 -6.78
CA ASP A 197 -22.96 25.18 -7.22
C ASP A 197 -22.40 25.37 -8.64
N THR A 198 -22.88 26.39 -9.37
CA THR A 198 -22.46 26.69 -10.73
C THR A 198 -21.23 27.60 -10.73
N PHE A 199 -20.33 27.36 -11.68
CA PHE A 199 -19.30 28.33 -12.04
C PHE A 199 -19.36 28.62 -13.55
N ALA A 200 -19.38 29.91 -13.86
CA ALA A 200 -19.36 30.40 -15.24
C ALA A 200 -18.05 31.15 -15.49
N SER A 201 -17.35 30.78 -16.56
CA SER A 201 -16.15 31.47 -17.04
C SER A 201 -16.37 31.97 -18.46
N VAL A 202 -16.14 33.28 -18.65
CA VAL A 202 -16.28 33.95 -19.95
C VAL A 202 -14.90 34.36 -20.44
N TYR A 203 -14.51 33.83 -21.60
CA TYR A 203 -13.36 34.30 -22.37
C TYR A 203 -13.84 35.41 -23.32
N SER A 204 -13.28 36.61 -23.19
CA SER A 204 -13.73 37.82 -23.90
C SER A 204 -12.55 38.68 -24.35
N LYS A 205 -12.83 39.86 -24.89
CA LYS A 205 -11.78 40.87 -25.15
C LYS A 205 -11.05 41.30 -23.87
N ASP A 206 -11.75 41.34 -22.74
CA ASP A 206 -11.21 41.79 -21.45
C ASP A 206 -10.62 40.64 -20.64
N ASN A 207 -11.13 39.42 -20.86
CA ASN A 207 -10.75 38.19 -20.17
C ASN A 207 -9.90 37.25 -21.07
N PRO A 208 -8.57 37.17 -20.86
CA PRO A 208 -7.67 36.36 -21.69
C PRO A 208 -7.65 34.87 -21.33
N ASN A 209 -8.11 34.50 -20.14
CA ASN A 209 -8.07 33.13 -19.63
C ASN A 209 -9.46 32.50 -19.68
N LEU A 210 -9.52 31.20 -20.03
CA LEU A 210 -10.70 30.37 -19.82
C LEU A 210 -10.45 29.44 -18.63
N LEU A 211 -11.33 29.48 -17.63
CA LEU A 211 -11.21 28.71 -16.39
C LEU A 211 -12.31 27.66 -16.31
N PHE A 212 -11.96 26.47 -15.85
CA PHE A 212 -12.92 25.43 -15.48
C PHE A 212 -12.27 24.43 -14.53
N SER A 213 -13.08 23.55 -13.95
CA SER A 213 -12.63 22.41 -13.16
C SER A 213 -13.32 21.13 -13.61
N MET A 214 -12.55 20.08 -13.84
CA MET A 214 -13.07 18.79 -14.30
C MET A 214 -12.41 17.67 -13.52
N ASN A 215 -13.23 16.79 -12.95
CA ASN A 215 -12.78 15.59 -12.21
C ASN A 215 -11.65 15.90 -11.19
N GLY A 216 -11.78 16.99 -10.44
CA GLY A 216 -10.81 17.39 -9.41
C GLY A 216 -9.58 18.16 -9.91
N PHE A 217 -9.39 18.32 -11.23
CA PHE A 217 -8.40 19.22 -11.82
C PHE A 217 -8.99 20.62 -12.01
N GLU A 218 -8.26 21.65 -11.61
CA GLU A 218 -8.53 23.03 -11.99
C GLU A 218 -7.65 23.40 -13.19
N VAL A 219 -8.28 23.82 -14.28
CA VAL A 219 -7.63 24.07 -15.55
C VAL A 219 -7.80 25.53 -15.94
N ARG A 220 -6.69 26.14 -16.33
CA ARG A 220 -6.66 27.47 -16.95
C ARG A 220 -6.06 27.36 -18.33
N ILE A 221 -6.84 27.69 -19.36
CA ILE A 221 -6.36 27.74 -20.75
C ILE A 221 -6.04 29.19 -21.11
N LEU A 222 -4.82 29.41 -21.60
CA LEU A 222 -4.34 30.68 -22.14
C LEU A 222 -3.87 30.48 -23.59
N PRO A 223 -4.56 31.10 -24.58
CA PRO A 223 -4.11 31.10 -25.96
C PRO A 223 -2.81 31.89 -26.14
N LYS A 224 -1.90 31.39 -26.99
CA LYS A 224 -0.62 32.04 -27.30
C LYS A 224 -0.83 33.46 -27.89
N SER A 225 -1.88 33.65 -28.69
CA SER A 225 -2.22 34.95 -29.29
C SER A 225 -2.58 36.05 -28.28
N ARG A 226 -2.95 35.69 -27.05
CA ARG A 226 -3.28 36.61 -25.96
C ARG A 226 -2.15 36.77 -24.95
N ASN A 227 -1.03 36.08 -25.18
CA ASN A 227 0.13 36.14 -24.32
C ASN A 227 0.99 37.35 -24.70
N GLN A 228 0.82 38.46 -23.99
CA GLN A 228 1.45 39.74 -24.33
C GLN A 228 2.98 39.79 -24.08
N ASN A 229 3.53 38.84 -23.34
CA ASN A 229 4.91 38.94 -22.84
C ASN A 229 5.91 37.95 -23.47
N GLU A 230 5.49 36.98 -24.29
CA GLU A 230 6.31 35.89 -24.90
C GLU A 230 7.29 35.10 -23.98
N GLU A 231 7.46 35.49 -22.71
CA GLU A 231 8.40 34.96 -21.73
C GLU A 231 7.72 33.98 -20.76
N PHE A 232 7.29 32.81 -21.25
CA PHE A 232 7.02 31.71 -20.32
C PHE A 232 8.01 30.58 -20.55
N ASN A 233 8.90 30.37 -19.56
CA ASN A 233 9.55 29.07 -19.40
C ASN A 233 8.46 28.03 -19.18
N VAL A 234 8.33 27.08 -20.11
CA VAL A 234 7.42 25.95 -20.00
C VAL A 234 7.83 25.14 -18.77
N LYS A 235 7.06 25.26 -17.69
CA LYS A 235 7.20 24.38 -16.52
C LYS A 235 6.67 23.00 -16.91
N ASP A 236 7.26 21.94 -16.38
CA ASP A 236 6.83 20.54 -16.60
C ASP A 236 5.36 20.26 -16.22
N SER A 237 4.70 21.18 -15.52
CA SER A 237 3.30 21.06 -15.08
C SER A 237 2.28 21.76 -15.99
N VAL A 238 2.65 22.13 -17.21
CA VAL A 238 1.81 22.88 -18.15
C VAL A 238 1.70 22.13 -19.46
N TRP A 239 0.47 21.80 -19.87
CA TRP A 239 0.23 21.16 -21.16
C TRP A 239 0.36 22.16 -22.30
N SER A 240 1.07 21.74 -23.34
CA SER A 240 1.15 22.46 -24.60
C SER A 240 0.11 21.92 -25.56
N LEU A 241 -1.01 22.64 -25.71
CA LEU A 241 -2.11 22.22 -26.58
C LEU A 241 -1.74 22.47 -28.05
N VAL A 242 -1.77 21.39 -28.82
CA VAL A 242 -1.43 21.38 -30.26
C VAL A 242 -2.71 21.40 -31.07
N ASP A 243 -2.78 22.29 -32.05
CA ASP A 243 -3.84 22.25 -33.05
C ASP A 243 -3.63 21.06 -34.00
N ASN A 244 -4.68 20.27 -34.23
CA ASN A 244 -4.55 19.03 -34.99
C ASN A 244 -4.27 19.28 -36.48
N ALA A 245 -4.76 20.40 -37.03
CA ALA A 245 -4.61 20.74 -38.45
C ALA A 245 -3.23 21.35 -38.75
N SER A 246 -2.84 22.39 -38.01
CA SER A 246 -1.56 23.08 -38.21
C SER A 246 -0.37 22.39 -37.52
N LYS A 247 -0.61 21.52 -36.54
CA LYS A 247 0.39 20.94 -35.63
C LYS A 247 1.16 21.98 -34.81
N GLU A 248 0.72 23.23 -34.80
CA GLU A 248 1.31 24.29 -33.99
C GLU A 248 0.78 24.26 -32.56
N ARG A 249 1.62 24.67 -31.60
CA ARG A 249 1.24 24.88 -30.21
C ARG A 249 0.49 26.20 -30.09
N THR A 250 -0.83 26.14 -29.93
CA THR A 250 -1.71 27.32 -29.99
C THR A 250 -2.13 27.84 -28.61
N ALA A 251 -2.11 26.99 -27.59
CA ALA A 251 -2.50 27.35 -26.23
C ALA A 251 -1.75 26.56 -25.17
N HIS A 252 -1.69 27.12 -23.96
CA HIS A 252 -1.16 26.45 -22.78
C HIS A 252 -2.27 26.19 -21.78
N ALA A 253 -2.31 24.97 -21.21
CA ALA A 253 -3.22 24.63 -20.13
C ALA A 253 -2.43 24.42 -18.82
N PHE A 254 -2.70 25.30 -17.86
CA PHE A 254 -2.14 25.21 -16.52
C PHE A 254 -3.07 24.37 -15.65
N LEU A 255 -2.48 23.43 -14.90
CA LEU A 255 -3.22 22.50 -14.06
C LEU A 255 -2.93 22.74 -12.58
N GLN A 256 -3.96 22.64 -11.75
CA GLN A 256 -3.87 22.59 -10.29
C GLN A 256 -4.88 21.56 -9.75
N VAL A 257 -4.73 21.15 -8.49
CA VAL A 257 -5.69 20.28 -7.81
C VAL A 257 -6.74 21.13 -7.08
N THR A 258 -8.01 20.78 -7.23
CA THR A 258 -9.12 21.46 -6.54
C THR A 258 -8.98 21.37 -5.02
N GLU A 259 -9.37 22.45 -4.32
CA GLU A 259 -9.34 22.51 -2.85
C GLU A 259 -10.23 21.43 -2.19
N GLU A 260 -11.34 21.07 -2.83
CA GLU A 260 -12.24 20.00 -2.36
C GLU A 260 -11.50 18.66 -2.24
N ASP A 261 -10.72 18.31 -3.26
CA ASP A 261 -10.00 17.04 -3.29
C ASP A 261 -8.75 17.04 -2.40
N ILE A 262 -8.09 18.20 -2.20
CA ILE A 262 -7.08 18.37 -1.16
C ILE A 262 -7.69 18.05 0.21
N GLN A 263 -8.91 18.55 0.48
CA GLN A 263 -9.60 18.31 1.74
C GLN A 263 -10.09 16.86 1.86
N LYS A 264 -10.54 16.21 0.78
CA LYS A 264 -10.85 14.77 0.77
C LYS A 264 -9.63 13.93 1.14
N PHE A 265 -8.46 14.26 0.61
CA PHE A 265 -7.21 13.59 0.97
C PHE A 265 -6.89 13.78 2.46
N ASN A 266 -6.95 15.02 2.98
CA ASN A 266 -6.75 15.32 4.39
C ASN A 266 -7.71 14.53 5.30
N ASN A 267 -9.00 14.50 4.95
CA ASN A 267 -10.02 13.73 5.67
C ASN A 267 -9.75 12.22 5.63
N ARG A 268 -9.27 11.70 4.49
CA ARG A 268 -8.86 10.30 4.37
C ARG A 268 -7.70 9.97 5.31
N ILE A 269 -6.69 10.82 5.41
CA ILE A 269 -5.58 10.63 6.35
C ILE A 269 -6.06 10.71 7.80
N ARG A 270 -6.96 11.66 8.13
CA ARG A 270 -7.59 11.73 9.46
C ARG A 270 -8.34 10.43 9.80
N GLN A 271 -9.10 9.89 8.86
CA GLN A 271 -9.79 8.61 9.01
C GLN A 271 -8.81 7.46 9.27
N ILE A 272 -7.67 7.42 8.55
CA ILE A 272 -6.61 6.43 8.80
C ILE A 272 -6.13 6.54 10.24
N LEU A 273 -5.76 7.74 10.69
CA LEU A 273 -5.26 7.99 12.06
C LEU A 273 -6.27 7.61 13.14
N MET A 274 -7.55 7.96 12.97
CA MET A 274 -8.64 7.62 13.91
C MET A 274 -8.93 6.12 13.94
N SER A 275 -8.85 5.43 12.80
CA SER A 275 -9.06 3.98 12.70
C SER A 275 -7.90 3.14 13.25
N SER A 276 -6.76 3.78 13.57
CA SER A 276 -5.49 3.13 13.87
C SER A 276 -5.17 3.05 15.36
N GLY A 277 -6.18 2.82 16.21
CA GLY A 277 -6.07 2.70 17.67
C GLY A 277 -4.96 1.74 18.14
N SER A 278 -5.11 0.45 17.88
CA SER A 278 -4.14 -0.61 18.23
C SER A 278 -3.67 -1.42 17.02
N THR A 279 -3.67 -0.81 15.82
CA THR A 279 -3.25 -1.47 14.58
C THR A 279 -1.73 -1.58 14.46
N THR A 280 -1.26 -2.52 13.64
CA THR A 280 0.18 -2.66 13.35
C THR A 280 0.75 -1.43 12.62
N PHE A 281 2.01 -1.09 12.84
CA PHE A 281 2.69 0.02 12.16
C PHE A 281 2.73 -0.19 10.64
N THR A 282 2.94 -1.43 10.19
CA THR A 282 2.91 -1.81 8.78
C THR A 282 1.55 -1.55 8.13
N LYS A 283 0.43 -1.80 8.83
CA LYS A 283 -0.92 -1.48 8.32
C LYS A 283 -1.14 0.03 8.19
N ILE A 284 -0.59 0.83 9.10
CA ILE A 284 -0.65 2.30 9.02
C ILE A 284 0.13 2.78 7.79
N ALA A 285 1.38 2.33 7.63
CA ALA A 285 2.22 2.67 6.48
C ALA A 285 1.58 2.23 5.15
N ASN A 286 0.99 1.04 5.09
CA ASN A 286 0.30 0.56 3.89
C ASN A 286 -0.92 1.40 3.51
N LYS A 287 -1.73 1.82 4.48
CA LYS A 287 -2.87 2.71 4.23
C LYS A 287 -2.40 4.08 3.74
N TRP A 288 -1.31 4.61 4.31
CA TRP A 288 -0.66 5.84 3.83
C TRP A 288 -0.18 5.67 2.39
N ASN A 289 0.63 4.66 2.10
CA ASN A 289 1.16 4.39 0.76
C ASN A 289 0.04 4.27 -0.27
N THR A 290 -1.04 3.55 0.06
CA THR A 290 -2.18 3.40 -0.85
C THR A 290 -2.86 4.74 -1.15
N ALA A 291 -3.04 5.59 -0.14
CA ALA A 291 -3.64 6.92 -0.31
C ALA A 291 -2.72 7.87 -1.09
N LEU A 292 -1.41 7.83 -0.81
CA LEU A 292 -0.41 8.68 -1.45
C LEU A 292 -0.22 8.30 -2.92
N ILE A 293 -0.08 7.00 -3.22
CA ILE A 293 0.01 6.49 -4.59
C ILE A 293 -1.22 6.92 -5.38
N ALA A 294 -2.43 6.70 -4.85
CA ALA A 294 -3.66 7.06 -5.56
C ALA A 294 -3.76 8.56 -5.87
N LEU A 295 -3.28 9.42 -4.97
CA LEU A 295 -3.23 10.86 -5.19
C LEU A 295 -2.26 11.21 -6.33
N PHE A 296 -1.01 10.73 -6.26
CA PHE A 296 0.02 11.08 -7.24
C PHE A 296 -0.18 10.41 -8.60
N THR A 297 -0.73 9.20 -8.66
CA THR A 297 -0.98 8.52 -9.96
C THR A 297 -2.20 9.08 -10.68
N TYR A 298 -3.16 9.65 -9.94
CA TYR A 298 -4.29 10.37 -10.52
C TYR A 298 -3.90 11.79 -10.95
N TYR A 299 -3.33 12.61 -10.06
CA TYR A 299 -3.08 14.03 -10.33
C TYR A 299 -1.75 14.33 -11.03
N ARG A 300 -0.74 13.44 -10.91
CA ARG A 300 0.58 13.52 -11.57
C ARG A 300 1.18 14.93 -11.52
N GLU A 301 1.37 15.60 -12.66
CA GLU A 301 2.00 16.93 -12.68
C GLU A 301 1.18 18.03 -11.99
N ALA A 302 -0.16 17.90 -11.91
CA ALA A 302 -1.01 18.87 -11.22
C ALA A 302 -0.76 18.87 -9.69
N ALA A 303 -0.30 17.74 -9.13
CA ALA A 303 0.04 17.67 -7.72
C ALA A 303 1.26 18.54 -7.38
N VAL A 304 2.20 18.68 -8.31
CA VAL A 304 3.45 19.43 -8.13
C VAL A 304 3.27 20.93 -8.30
N SER A 305 2.40 21.35 -9.22
CA SER A 305 2.06 22.77 -9.37
C SER A 305 1.27 23.33 -8.18
N THR A 306 0.65 22.47 -7.37
CA THR A 306 -0.25 22.85 -6.29
C THR A 306 0.48 22.92 -4.93
N VAL A 307 0.99 24.10 -4.58
CA VAL A 307 1.75 24.32 -3.33
C VAL A 307 0.94 23.95 -2.07
N ASN A 308 -0.35 24.28 -2.02
CA ASN A 308 -1.22 23.94 -0.88
C ASN A 308 -1.33 22.43 -0.65
N LEU A 309 -1.29 21.63 -1.72
CA LEU A 309 -1.33 20.18 -1.63
C LEU A 309 0.00 19.65 -1.06
N LEU A 310 1.14 20.16 -1.54
CA LEU A 310 2.46 19.78 -1.02
C LEU A 310 2.57 20.06 0.49
N ASP A 311 2.12 21.24 0.95
CA ASP A 311 2.06 21.59 2.37
C ASP A 311 1.18 20.61 3.18
N THR A 312 0.08 20.17 2.58
CA THR A 312 -0.84 19.21 3.21
C THR A 312 -0.22 17.81 3.29
N ILE A 313 0.48 17.37 2.24
CA ILE A 313 1.20 16.08 2.20
C ILE A 313 2.26 16.04 3.31
N VAL A 314 3.10 17.07 3.42
CA VAL A 314 4.14 17.15 4.47
C VAL A 314 3.55 17.04 5.87
N LYS A 315 2.47 17.77 6.15
CA LYS A 315 1.76 17.71 7.43
C LYS A 315 1.16 16.33 7.69
N CYS A 316 0.59 15.70 6.67
CA CYS A 316 -0.02 14.38 6.77
C CYS A 316 1.03 13.29 7.00
N GLU A 317 2.15 13.32 6.29
CA GLU A 317 3.26 12.38 6.43
C GLU A 317 3.87 12.46 7.84
N THR A 318 4.13 13.68 8.32
CA THR A 318 4.62 13.92 9.69
C THR A 318 3.64 13.41 10.74
N LYS A 319 2.33 13.54 10.53
CA LYS A 319 1.30 12.99 11.45
C LYS A 319 1.31 11.46 11.47
N ILE A 320 1.51 10.82 10.31
CA ILE A 320 1.61 9.36 10.21
C ILE A 320 2.87 8.85 10.92
N GLN A 321 4.03 9.47 10.68
CA GLN A 321 5.26 9.14 11.41
C GLN A 321 5.08 9.36 12.92
N THR A 322 4.48 10.49 13.32
CA THR A 322 4.20 10.79 14.73
C THR A 322 3.29 9.75 15.37
N ARG A 323 2.35 9.16 14.62
CA ARG A 323 1.49 8.09 15.13
C ARG A 323 2.30 6.81 15.44
N VAL A 324 3.26 6.45 14.60
CA VAL A 324 4.19 5.33 14.85
C VAL A 324 5.08 5.63 16.06
N LYS A 325 5.65 6.84 16.11
CA LYS A 325 6.45 7.35 17.24
C LYS A 325 5.69 7.24 18.58
N ILE A 326 4.44 7.71 18.63
CA ILE A 326 3.56 7.58 19.81
C ILE A 326 3.32 6.11 20.17
N GLY A 327 3.19 5.22 19.18
CA GLY A 327 3.05 3.78 19.42
C GLY A 327 4.24 3.14 20.13
N LEU A 328 5.42 3.76 20.06
CA LEU A 328 6.65 3.35 20.75
C LEU A 328 6.95 4.19 21.99
N ASN A 329 6.00 5.06 22.40
CA ASN A 329 6.11 5.95 23.55
C ASN A 329 7.32 6.91 23.51
N SER A 330 7.73 7.33 22.31
CA SER A 330 8.78 8.34 22.14
C SER A 330 8.51 9.21 20.92
N LYS A 331 8.79 10.51 21.00
CA LYS A 331 8.74 11.44 19.85
C LYS A 331 10.12 11.93 19.42
N MET A 332 11.18 11.46 20.08
CA MET A 332 12.54 11.97 19.92
C MET A 332 13.08 11.68 18.52
N PRO A 333 13.47 12.69 17.73
CA PRO A 333 13.95 12.49 16.35
C PRO A 333 15.14 11.54 16.26
N SER A 334 16.12 11.60 17.19
CA SER A 334 17.33 10.77 17.15
C SER A 334 17.06 9.27 17.19
N ARG A 335 15.95 8.81 17.79
CA ARG A 335 15.57 7.39 17.82
C ARG A 335 14.89 6.90 16.55
N PHE A 336 14.49 7.82 15.69
CA PHE A 336 13.68 7.55 14.51
C PHE A 336 14.33 8.16 13.28
N PRO A 337 15.54 7.69 12.90
CA PRO A 337 16.14 8.10 11.63
C PRO A 337 15.24 7.66 10.47
N PRO A 338 15.41 8.27 9.29
CA PRO A 338 14.53 7.99 8.15
C PRO A 338 14.52 6.52 7.74
N ALA A 339 15.64 5.81 7.90
CA ALA A 339 15.75 4.37 7.64
C ALA A 339 14.60 3.56 8.29
N VAL A 340 14.22 3.87 9.54
CA VAL A 340 13.14 3.15 10.25
C VAL A 340 11.80 3.22 9.51
N PHE A 341 11.53 4.33 8.81
CA PHE A 341 10.28 4.54 8.07
C PHE A 341 10.37 4.10 6.60
N TYR A 342 11.45 4.45 5.90
CA TYR A 342 11.55 4.33 4.44
C TYR A 342 12.18 3.01 3.98
N THR A 343 12.94 2.32 4.83
CA THR A 343 13.50 1.02 4.49
C THR A 343 12.39 0.05 4.04
N PRO A 344 12.57 -0.67 2.91
CA PRO A 344 11.59 -1.63 2.42
C PRO A 344 11.25 -2.71 3.45
N LYS A 345 10.07 -3.33 3.31
CA LYS A 345 9.59 -4.32 4.28
C LYS A 345 10.42 -5.60 4.27
N GLU A 346 11.04 -5.89 3.14
CA GLU A 346 11.92 -7.03 2.94
C GLU A 346 13.20 -6.93 3.79
N LEU A 347 13.57 -5.71 4.24
CA LEU A 347 14.68 -5.45 5.17
C LEU A 347 14.18 -5.09 6.58
N GLY A 348 12.92 -5.38 6.89
CA GLY A 348 12.31 -5.18 8.22
C GLY A 348 11.84 -3.76 8.52
N GLY A 349 11.91 -2.84 7.54
CA GLY A 349 11.37 -1.49 7.66
C GLY A 349 9.85 -1.40 7.43
N LEU A 350 9.30 -0.18 7.50
CA LEU A 350 7.86 0.03 7.23
C LEU A 350 7.54 0.12 5.73
N GLY A 351 8.55 0.38 4.89
CA GLY A 351 8.38 0.65 3.46
C GLY A 351 7.44 1.81 3.19
N MET A 352 7.48 2.85 4.03
CA MET A 352 6.67 4.05 3.84
C MET A 352 7.17 4.79 2.60
N ILE A 353 6.25 5.28 1.76
CA ILE A 353 6.62 6.07 0.57
C ILE A 353 6.65 7.55 0.95
N SER A 354 7.73 8.21 0.56
CA SER A 354 7.97 9.63 0.78
C SER A 354 7.26 10.49 -0.27
N GLY A 355 6.47 11.46 0.20
CA GLY A 355 5.97 12.58 -0.60
C GLY A 355 6.41 13.95 -0.06
N SER A 356 7.00 13.99 1.14
CA SER A 356 7.33 15.22 1.88
C SER A 356 8.76 15.75 1.70
N HIS A 357 9.70 14.91 1.24
CA HIS A 357 11.11 15.29 1.02
C HIS A 357 11.24 16.08 -0.28
N ILE A 358 10.61 17.25 -0.29
CA ILE A 358 10.63 18.19 -1.40
C ILE A 358 10.98 19.57 -0.89
N LEU A 359 11.74 20.30 -1.69
CA LEU A 359 11.89 21.74 -1.55
C LEU A 359 10.62 22.39 -2.08
N ILE A 360 9.78 22.89 -1.18
CA ILE A 360 8.52 23.54 -1.52
C ILE A 360 8.85 24.92 -2.11
N PRO A 361 8.45 25.19 -3.36
CA PRO A 361 8.62 26.51 -3.95
C PRO A 361 7.92 27.57 -3.11
N ALA A 362 8.66 28.60 -2.72
CA ALA A 362 8.14 29.72 -1.96
C ALA A 362 8.44 31.04 -2.70
N SER A 363 7.39 31.86 -2.75
CA SER A 363 7.44 33.21 -3.28
C SER A 363 6.92 34.18 -2.24
N ASP A 364 7.23 35.46 -2.41
CA ASP A 364 6.71 36.47 -1.50
C ASP A 364 5.17 36.44 -1.47
N LYS A 365 4.61 36.19 -0.28
CA LYS A 365 3.16 36.08 -0.04
C LYS A 365 2.39 37.36 -0.36
N ARG A 366 3.07 38.52 -0.43
CA ARG A 366 2.46 39.80 -0.78
C ARG A 366 2.12 39.85 -2.27
N TRP A 367 3.06 39.47 -3.13
CA TRP A 367 2.91 39.55 -4.58
C TRP A 367 2.34 38.28 -5.21
N SER A 368 2.54 37.10 -4.61
CA SER A 368 2.01 35.82 -5.13
C SER A 368 0.48 35.74 -5.19
N LYS A 369 -0.22 36.59 -4.43
CA LYS A 369 -1.68 36.74 -4.52
C LYS A 369 -2.11 37.53 -5.78
N GLN A 370 -1.25 38.41 -6.27
CA GLN A 370 -1.54 39.31 -7.39
C GLN A 370 -1.07 38.70 -8.72
N THR A 371 0.22 38.39 -8.80
CA THR A 371 0.91 37.85 -9.99
C THR A 371 1.60 36.52 -9.69
N ASP A 372 1.85 35.69 -10.71
CA ASP A 372 2.78 34.56 -10.61
C ASP A 372 4.21 35.10 -10.77
N THR A 373 4.82 35.53 -9.66
CA THR A 373 6.19 36.07 -9.64
C THR A 373 7.28 35.01 -9.86
N GLY A 374 6.90 33.76 -10.16
CA GLY A 374 7.84 32.64 -10.18
C GLY A 374 8.33 32.25 -8.78
N ILE A 375 9.32 31.35 -8.75
CA ILE A 375 9.90 30.81 -7.52
C ILE A 375 11.08 31.70 -7.12
N THR A 376 11.03 32.31 -5.94
CA THR A 376 12.12 33.19 -5.44
C THR A 376 13.03 32.49 -4.45
N HIS A 377 12.49 31.58 -3.63
CA HIS A 377 13.22 30.81 -2.65
C HIS A 377 12.56 29.44 -2.47
N PHE A 378 13.26 28.50 -1.84
CA PHE A 378 12.74 27.18 -1.52
C PHE A 378 12.62 27.01 -0.01
N ARG A 379 11.52 26.42 0.45
CA ARG A 379 11.31 26.01 1.84
C ARG A 379 11.41 24.50 1.95
N ALA A 380 12.30 23.98 2.79
CA ALA A 380 12.36 22.54 3.06
C ALA A 380 11.02 22.05 3.64
N GLY A 381 10.47 20.97 3.07
CA GLY A 381 9.26 20.32 3.59
C GLY A 381 9.50 19.63 4.94
N MET A 382 10.47 18.72 4.99
CA MET A 382 11.00 18.12 6.22
C MET A 382 12.51 18.36 6.26
N SER A 383 13.06 18.60 7.45
CA SER A 383 14.50 18.77 7.69
C SER A 383 15.15 17.43 8.05
N HIS A 384 16.29 17.14 7.42
CA HIS A 384 17.22 16.07 7.83
C HIS A 384 18.57 16.67 8.17
N ASP A 385 19.26 16.04 9.12
CA ASP A 385 20.56 16.49 9.64
C ASP A 385 21.75 16.06 8.74
N GLU A 386 21.52 15.24 7.71
CA GLU A 386 22.52 14.75 6.75
C GLU A 386 22.15 15.12 5.30
N GLU A 387 23.15 15.17 4.40
CA GLU A 387 22.99 15.43 2.95
C GLU A 387 22.19 14.33 2.21
N THR A 388 21.62 13.36 2.92
CA THR A 388 20.88 12.22 2.36
C THR A 388 19.52 12.66 1.81
N LEU A 389 19.45 12.80 0.48
CA LEU A 389 18.23 13.15 -0.23
C LEU A 389 17.36 11.90 -0.44
N ILE A 390 16.29 11.78 0.34
CA ILE A 390 15.31 10.69 0.17
C ILE A 390 14.54 10.89 -1.14
N PRO A 391 14.50 9.89 -2.04
CA PRO A 391 13.75 9.99 -3.28
C PRO A 391 12.26 10.26 -3.03
N ASN A 392 11.67 11.10 -3.90
CA ASN A 392 10.26 11.45 -3.86
C ASN A 392 9.49 10.65 -4.92
N ILE A 393 8.30 10.15 -4.58
CA ILE A 393 7.41 9.39 -5.47
C ILE A 393 7.15 10.09 -6.81
N PHE A 394 7.05 11.43 -6.84
CA PHE A 394 6.73 12.18 -8.07
C PHE A 394 7.73 11.92 -9.20
N ARG A 395 9.02 11.76 -8.89
CA ARG A 395 10.06 11.55 -9.91
C ARG A 395 9.91 10.22 -10.66
N TYR A 396 9.19 9.26 -10.07
CA TYR A 396 8.99 7.91 -10.61
C TYR A 396 7.62 7.72 -11.27
N ILE A 397 6.81 8.78 -11.35
CA ILE A 397 5.52 8.75 -12.01
C ILE A 397 5.61 9.63 -13.26
N ILE A 398 5.40 9.00 -14.42
CA ILE A 398 5.47 9.68 -15.72
C ILE A 398 4.30 10.69 -15.81
N PRO A 399 4.53 11.96 -16.22
CA PRO A 399 3.46 12.95 -16.47
C PRO A 399 2.36 12.44 -17.42
N TRP A 400 1.13 12.96 -17.29
CA TRP A 400 0.02 12.55 -18.17
C TRP A 400 0.26 12.96 -19.62
N GLU A 401 0.80 14.15 -19.87
CA GLU A 401 1.13 14.63 -21.23
C GLU A 401 2.09 13.66 -21.94
N ALA A 402 3.17 13.28 -21.26
CA ALA A 402 4.14 12.33 -21.78
C ALA A 402 3.50 10.96 -22.06
N GLU A 403 2.59 10.50 -21.19
CA GLU A 403 1.88 9.23 -21.39
C GLU A 403 0.85 9.26 -22.52
N PHE A 404 0.17 10.38 -22.74
CA PHE A 404 -0.73 10.53 -23.89
C PHE A 404 0.03 10.53 -25.21
N VAL A 405 1.16 11.25 -25.27
CA VAL A 405 2.03 11.28 -26.45
C VAL A 405 2.64 9.90 -26.70
N ASP A 406 3.17 9.26 -25.65
CA ASP A 406 3.75 7.91 -25.77
C ASP A 406 2.70 6.89 -26.17
N SER A 407 1.47 6.99 -25.64
CA SER A 407 0.38 6.10 -26.00
C SER A 407 0.00 6.18 -27.48
N GLN A 408 -0.10 7.39 -28.06
CA GLN A 408 -0.38 7.55 -29.49
C GLN A 408 0.70 6.87 -30.35
N ARG A 409 1.98 7.08 -29.99
CA ARG A 409 3.13 6.47 -30.67
C ARG A 409 3.09 4.95 -30.59
N VAL A 410 2.95 4.42 -29.37
CA VAL A 410 3.00 2.98 -29.08
C VAL A 410 1.84 2.23 -29.72
N TRP A 411 0.62 2.77 -29.71
CA TRP A 411 -0.53 2.13 -30.36
C TRP A 411 -0.48 2.21 -31.89
N LEU A 412 0.11 3.27 -32.46
CA LEU A 412 0.36 3.36 -33.90
C LEU A 412 1.39 2.30 -34.34
N GLU A 413 2.50 2.18 -33.61
CA GLU A 413 3.53 1.17 -33.84
C GLU A 413 2.97 -0.25 -33.71
N TYR A 414 2.17 -0.51 -32.67
CA TYR A 414 1.47 -1.79 -32.52
C TYR A 414 0.56 -2.10 -33.70
N SER A 415 -0.19 -1.12 -34.20
CA SER A 415 -1.05 -1.29 -35.38
C SER A 415 -0.25 -1.65 -36.62
N GLN A 416 0.91 -1.01 -36.83
CA GLN A 416 1.81 -1.31 -37.95
C GLN A 416 2.40 -2.71 -37.84
N LYS A 417 3.02 -3.04 -36.70
CA LYS A 417 3.56 -4.38 -36.42
C LYS A 417 2.52 -5.48 -36.58
N ARG A 418 1.27 -5.22 -36.17
CA ARG A 418 0.16 -6.15 -36.34
C ARG A 418 -0.21 -6.36 -37.81
N MET A 419 -0.24 -5.29 -38.61
CA MET A 419 -0.49 -5.41 -40.05
C MET A 419 0.63 -6.17 -40.77
N GLU A 420 1.89 -5.88 -40.44
CA GLU A 420 3.06 -6.58 -40.99
C GLU A 420 3.05 -8.08 -40.63
N ALA A 421 2.80 -8.41 -39.37
CA ALA A 421 2.66 -9.80 -38.94
C ALA A 421 1.52 -10.51 -39.67
N GLN A 422 0.39 -9.83 -39.89
CA GLN A 422 -0.73 -10.39 -40.64
C GLN A 422 -0.40 -10.60 -42.13
N GLN A 423 0.35 -9.68 -42.75
CA GLN A 423 0.85 -9.84 -44.12
C GLN A 423 1.83 -11.02 -44.24
N GLN A 424 2.65 -11.24 -43.21
CA GLN A 424 3.58 -12.37 -43.12
C GLN A 424 2.90 -13.67 -42.64
N ASN A 425 1.58 -13.67 -42.38
CA ASN A 425 0.85 -14.77 -41.75
C ASN A 425 1.48 -15.28 -40.43
N ARG A 426 2.18 -14.40 -39.72
CA ARG A 426 2.78 -14.69 -38.41
C ARG A 426 1.89 -14.16 -37.29
N ARG A 427 1.88 -14.86 -36.16
CA ARG A 427 1.31 -14.34 -34.92
C ARG A 427 2.36 -13.52 -34.17
N LEU A 428 1.96 -12.31 -33.74
CA LEU A 428 2.79 -11.44 -32.91
C LEU A 428 3.11 -12.11 -31.56
N THR A 429 4.39 -12.18 -31.21
CA THR A 429 4.86 -12.78 -29.95
C THR A 429 5.19 -11.70 -28.91
N LEU A 430 5.55 -12.13 -27.70
CA LEU A 430 5.96 -11.23 -26.61
C LEU A 430 7.24 -10.44 -26.96
N GLU A 431 8.20 -11.12 -27.60
CA GLU A 431 9.52 -10.57 -27.95
C GLU A 431 9.40 -9.33 -28.86
N ASP A 432 8.43 -9.31 -29.77
CA ASP A 432 8.20 -8.17 -30.68
C ASP A 432 7.75 -6.88 -29.98
N LEU A 433 7.28 -7.01 -28.73
CA LEU A 433 6.61 -5.96 -27.97
C LEU A 433 7.29 -5.64 -26.64
N GLU A 434 8.43 -6.27 -26.33
CA GLU A 434 9.11 -6.14 -25.03
C GLU A 434 9.42 -4.66 -24.68
N ASP A 435 9.90 -3.89 -25.65
CA ASP A 435 10.20 -2.45 -25.50
C ASP A 435 8.98 -1.59 -25.10
N SER A 436 7.78 -2.07 -25.44
CA SER A 436 6.50 -1.35 -25.30
C SER A 436 5.55 -2.00 -24.31
N TRP A 437 5.98 -3.08 -23.63
CA TRP A 437 5.13 -3.97 -22.85
C TRP A 437 4.29 -3.24 -21.79
N ASP A 438 4.93 -2.36 -21.02
CA ASP A 438 4.32 -1.57 -19.95
C ASP A 438 3.92 -0.16 -20.38
N ARG A 439 3.83 0.11 -21.69
CA ARG A 439 3.49 1.43 -22.24
C ARG A 439 2.10 1.45 -22.87
N GLY A 440 1.60 2.67 -23.10
CA GLY A 440 0.30 2.94 -23.72
C GLY A 440 -0.87 3.03 -22.74
N LEU A 441 -1.94 3.67 -23.20
CA LEU A 441 -3.24 3.78 -22.54
C LEU A 441 -4.35 3.35 -23.52
N PRO A 442 -4.96 2.17 -23.33
CA PRO A 442 -4.64 1.13 -22.33
C PRO A 442 -3.23 0.53 -22.50
N ARG A 443 -2.70 -0.14 -21.46
CA ARG A 443 -1.37 -0.77 -21.51
C ARG A 443 -1.35 -1.95 -22.48
N ILE A 444 -0.29 -2.09 -23.29
CA ILE A 444 -0.16 -3.17 -24.30
C ILE A 444 -0.25 -4.57 -23.67
N ASN A 445 0.40 -4.78 -22.52
CA ASN A 445 0.37 -6.07 -21.82
C ASN A 445 -1.04 -6.60 -21.51
N THR A 446 -2.08 -5.74 -21.47
CA THR A 446 -3.47 -6.16 -21.25
C THR A 446 -4.00 -7.06 -22.38
N LEU A 447 -3.44 -6.97 -23.59
CA LEU A 447 -3.80 -7.80 -24.73
C LEU A 447 -3.47 -9.29 -24.54
N PHE A 448 -2.56 -9.59 -23.61
CA PHE A 448 -2.03 -10.92 -23.31
C PHE A 448 -2.59 -11.51 -22.00
N GLN A 449 -3.61 -10.88 -21.41
CA GLN A 449 -4.27 -11.42 -20.23
C GLN A 449 -5.01 -12.74 -20.54
N LYS A 450 -4.96 -13.68 -19.59
CA LYS A 450 -5.64 -14.97 -19.68
C LYS A 450 -7.15 -14.83 -19.88
N ASP A 451 -7.76 -13.85 -19.22
CA ASP A 451 -9.22 -13.69 -19.17
C ASP A 451 -9.77 -12.69 -20.20
N ARG A 452 -8.98 -12.30 -21.21
CA ARG A 452 -9.34 -11.24 -22.19
C ARG A 452 -10.69 -11.49 -22.88
N SER A 453 -10.99 -12.74 -23.21
CA SER A 453 -12.26 -13.12 -23.85
C SER A 453 -13.46 -12.75 -22.99
N THR A 454 -13.39 -13.00 -21.68
CA THR A 454 -14.46 -12.63 -20.73
C THR A 454 -14.55 -11.13 -20.51
N LEU A 455 -13.42 -10.43 -20.44
CA LEU A 455 -13.36 -8.97 -20.24
C LEU A 455 -13.96 -8.19 -21.40
N SER A 456 -14.01 -8.77 -22.60
CA SER A 456 -14.66 -8.14 -23.75
C SER A 456 -16.16 -7.84 -23.50
N PHE A 457 -16.82 -8.63 -22.66
CA PHE A 457 -18.23 -8.45 -22.27
C PHE A 457 -18.41 -7.51 -21.07
N ASP A 458 -17.35 -7.19 -20.32
CA ASP A 458 -17.43 -6.32 -19.15
C ASP A 458 -17.46 -4.84 -19.55
N LYS A 459 -18.65 -4.36 -19.94
CA LYS A 459 -18.90 -2.96 -20.28
C LYS A 459 -19.33 -2.15 -19.05
N GLY A 460 -19.12 -0.84 -19.11
CA GLY A 460 -19.53 0.10 -18.06
C GLY A 460 -18.77 -0.07 -16.72
N PHE A 461 -17.60 -0.70 -16.73
CA PHE A 461 -16.83 -1.00 -15.51
C PHE A 461 -16.39 0.26 -14.75
N ARG A 462 -16.11 1.39 -15.43
CA ARG A 462 -15.73 2.67 -14.78
C ARG A 462 -16.84 3.22 -13.90
N LEU A 463 -18.04 3.33 -14.46
CA LEU A 463 -19.23 3.79 -13.72
C LEU A 463 -19.55 2.85 -12.54
N ARG A 464 -19.42 1.54 -12.75
CA ARG A 464 -19.62 0.55 -11.69
C ARG A 464 -18.59 0.74 -10.56
N ALA A 465 -17.34 1.01 -10.90
CA ALA A 465 -16.29 1.27 -9.91
C ALA A 465 -16.56 2.54 -9.09
N GLU A 466 -17.10 3.58 -9.71
CA GLU A 466 -17.51 4.81 -9.01
C GLU A 466 -18.73 4.58 -8.09
N PHE A 467 -19.76 3.88 -8.57
CA PHE A 467 -20.97 3.60 -7.79
C PHE A 467 -20.75 2.61 -6.64
N LYS A 468 -19.62 1.88 -6.61
CA LYS A 468 -19.25 1.03 -5.47
C LYS A 468 -19.17 1.80 -4.15
N GLN A 469 -18.98 3.12 -4.16
CA GLN A 469 -19.02 3.94 -2.94
C GLN A 469 -20.36 3.85 -2.20
N TYR A 470 -21.46 3.59 -2.91
CA TYR A 470 -22.79 3.44 -2.32
C TYR A 470 -23.11 2.01 -1.89
N GLN A 471 -22.25 1.06 -2.24
CA GLN A 471 -22.45 -0.38 -2.00
C GLN A 471 -21.49 -0.89 -0.91
N LEU A 472 -20.27 -0.37 -0.89
CA LEU A 472 -19.21 -0.82 0.00
C LEU A 472 -18.79 0.31 0.94
N MET A 473 -18.76 0.02 2.24
CA MET A 473 -18.27 0.97 3.26
C MET A 473 -16.76 1.23 3.15
N LYS A 474 -16.02 0.32 2.49
CA LYS A 474 -14.59 0.48 2.25
C LYS A 474 -14.36 1.45 1.10
N SER A 475 -13.77 2.60 1.41
CA SER A 475 -13.31 3.56 0.40
C SER A 475 -12.26 2.92 -0.53
N ASN A 476 -12.52 2.99 -1.84
CA ASN A 476 -11.58 2.62 -2.90
C ASN A 476 -10.90 3.88 -3.44
N PRO A 477 -9.59 4.08 -3.22
CA PRO A 477 -8.88 5.24 -3.74
C PRO A 477 -8.57 5.14 -5.24
N PHE A 478 -8.61 3.94 -5.83
CA PHE A 478 -8.46 3.71 -7.27
C PHE A 478 -9.83 3.49 -7.92
N TRP A 479 -10.75 4.42 -7.71
CA TRP A 479 -12.11 4.35 -8.28
C TRP A 479 -12.13 4.60 -9.80
N TRP A 480 -11.12 5.28 -10.33
CA TRP A 480 -11.04 5.74 -11.73
C TRP A 480 -10.41 4.72 -12.70
N THR A 481 -9.71 3.70 -12.21
CA THR A 481 -8.97 2.72 -13.04
C THR A 481 -9.30 1.27 -12.68
N SER A 482 -9.11 0.38 -13.65
CA SER A 482 -9.13 -1.07 -13.44
C SER A 482 -7.86 -1.69 -14.00
N GLN A 483 -7.09 -2.40 -13.17
CA GLN A 483 -5.88 -3.08 -13.63
C GLN A 483 -6.16 -4.15 -14.71
N ARG A 484 -7.37 -4.70 -14.76
CA ARG A 484 -7.77 -5.66 -15.79
C ARG A 484 -7.96 -4.99 -17.16
N HIS A 485 -8.59 -3.80 -17.19
CA HIS A 485 -8.90 -3.11 -18.45
C HIS A 485 -7.81 -2.12 -18.87
N ASP A 486 -7.28 -1.34 -17.93
CA ASP A 486 -6.29 -0.29 -18.19
C ASP A 486 -4.84 -0.80 -18.09
N GLY A 487 -4.63 -1.90 -17.35
CA GLY A 487 -3.29 -2.35 -16.93
C GLY A 487 -2.78 -1.62 -15.70
N LYS A 488 -1.56 -1.92 -15.27
CA LYS A 488 -0.91 -1.21 -14.16
C LYS A 488 -0.30 0.09 -14.68
N LEU A 489 -0.83 1.23 -14.24
CA LEU A 489 -0.46 2.54 -14.77
C LEU A 489 0.79 3.17 -14.12
N TRP A 490 1.41 2.50 -13.16
CA TRP A 490 2.60 2.99 -12.47
C TRP A 490 3.52 1.82 -12.08
N ASN A 491 4.82 2.08 -12.05
CA ASN A 491 5.84 1.15 -11.57
C ASN A 491 6.76 1.86 -10.58
N LEU A 492 6.88 1.31 -9.37
CA LEU A 492 7.69 1.88 -8.28
C LEU A 492 8.84 0.94 -7.87
N ASN A 493 9.22 0.00 -8.74
CA ASN A 493 10.35 -0.89 -8.47
C ASN A 493 11.67 -0.10 -8.38
N ALA A 494 11.88 0.86 -9.29
CA ALA A 494 13.04 1.76 -9.26
C ALA A 494 13.04 2.67 -8.02
N TYR A 495 11.87 3.13 -7.58
CA TYR A 495 11.76 3.90 -6.32
C TYR A 495 12.32 3.11 -5.13
N ARG A 496 12.01 1.80 -5.07
CA ARG A 496 12.49 0.93 -3.99
C ARG A 496 14.02 0.78 -4.00
N THR A 497 14.62 0.59 -5.16
CA THR A 497 16.08 0.44 -5.29
C THR A 497 16.80 1.73 -4.90
N ASP A 498 16.28 2.87 -5.36
CA ASP A 498 16.93 4.16 -5.13
C ASP A 498 16.79 4.62 -3.68
N VAL A 499 15.68 4.26 -3.00
CA VAL A 499 15.55 4.47 -1.56
C VAL A 499 16.59 3.68 -0.77
N ILE A 500 16.88 2.43 -1.16
CA ILE A 500 17.93 1.64 -0.51
C ILE A 500 19.29 2.33 -0.67
N GLN A 501 19.60 2.81 -1.87
CA GLN A 501 20.86 3.52 -2.13
C GLN A 501 20.93 4.86 -1.37
N ALA A 502 19.84 5.62 -1.33
CA ALA A 502 19.78 6.89 -0.59
C ALA A 502 19.94 6.73 0.93
N LEU A 503 19.66 5.53 1.46
CA LEU A 503 19.87 5.19 2.88
C LEU A 503 21.27 4.59 3.13
N GLY A 504 22.18 4.62 2.16
CA GLY A 504 23.55 4.12 2.30
C GLY A 504 23.73 2.65 1.92
N GLY A 505 22.78 2.05 1.21
CA GLY A 505 22.82 0.64 0.80
C GLY A 505 22.28 -0.32 1.87
N VAL A 506 22.27 -1.62 1.54
CA VAL A 506 21.68 -2.64 2.42
C VAL A 506 22.49 -2.81 3.71
N GLU A 507 23.82 -2.79 3.63
CA GLU A 507 24.71 -2.99 4.79
C GLU A 507 24.52 -1.89 5.84
N THR A 508 24.59 -0.62 5.43
CA THR A 508 24.35 0.53 6.32
C THR A 508 22.98 0.48 6.97
N ILE A 509 21.94 0.06 6.24
CA ILE A 509 20.60 -0.15 6.81
C ILE A 509 20.63 -1.22 7.89
N LEU A 510 21.34 -2.34 7.68
CA LEU A 510 21.41 -3.45 8.62
C LEU A 510 22.26 -3.14 9.88
N GLU A 511 23.18 -2.17 9.81
CA GLU A 511 23.87 -1.66 11.01
C GLU A 511 22.90 -1.06 12.03
N HIS A 512 21.77 -0.50 11.57
CA HIS A 512 20.74 0.03 12.45
C HIS A 512 19.87 -1.04 13.12
N THR A 513 20.07 -2.33 12.81
CA THR A 513 19.18 -3.44 13.18
C THR A 513 19.91 -4.52 14.00
N LEU A 514 19.17 -5.49 14.52
CA LEU A 514 19.73 -6.68 15.19
C LEU A 514 20.29 -7.74 14.24
N PHE A 515 20.56 -7.42 12.96
CA PHE A 515 21.01 -8.42 12.00
C PHE A 515 22.28 -9.16 12.44
N LYS A 516 23.33 -8.44 12.87
CA LYS A 516 24.58 -9.08 13.36
C LYS A 516 24.35 -10.03 14.54
N ALA A 517 23.37 -9.74 15.40
CA ALA A 517 23.03 -10.58 16.55
C ALA A 517 22.36 -11.90 16.15
N THR A 518 21.82 -12.01 14.93
CA THR A 518 21.27 -13.27 14.40
C THR A 518 22.34 -14.24 13.92
N ALA A 519 23.60 -13.78 13.78
CA ALA A 519 24.74 -14.57 13.31
C ALA A 519 24.57 -15.21 11.92
N PHE A 520 23.65 -14.71 11.08
CA PHE A 520 23.58 -15.10 9.69
C PHE A 520 24.82 -14.59 8.92
N PRO A 521 25.44 -15.42 8.04
CA PRO A 521 26.65 -15.04 7.32
C PRO A 521 26.39 -14.00 6.22
N SER A 522 25.18 -13.98 5.65
CA SER A 522 24.77 -13.01 4.64
C SER A 522 23.30 -12.61 4.83
N TRP A 523 22.92 -11.47 4.27
CA TRP A 523 21.53 -11.00 4.27
C TRP A 523 20.71 -11.56 3.09
N GLU A 524 21.38 -12.17 2.11
CA GLU A 524 20.77 -12.77 0.93
C GLU A 524 19.98 -14.02 1.35
N GLY A 525 18.68 -14.06 1.03
CA GLY A 525 17.81 -15.18 1.45
C GLY A 525 17.22 -15.06 2.86
N LEU A 526 17.31 -13.90 3.52
CA LEU A 526 16.54 -13.64 4.73
C LEU A 526 15.03 -13.61 4.43
N PHE A 527 14.29 -14.53 5.05
CA PHE A 527 12.83 -14.57 4.95
C PHE A 527 12.18 -14.34 6.32
N TRP A 528 11.19 -13.45 6.38
CA TRP A 528 10.62 -12.96 7.64
C TRP A 528 9.64 -13.89 8.36
N GLU A 529 9.14 -14.93 7.69
CA GLU A 529 8.18 -15.92 8.22
C GLU A 529 8.05 -17.09 7.22
N LYS A 530 8.27 -18.36 7.63
CA LYS A 530 7.43 -19.51 7.22
C LYS A 530 7.84 -20.88 7.83
N ALA A 531 6.82 -21.75 7.92
CA ALA A 531 6.86 -23.17 8.21
C ALA A 531 7.27 -23.96 6.95
N CYS A 532 8.28 -24.83 7.01
CA CYS A 532 8.74 -25.59 5.84
C CYS A 532 8.98 -27.07 6.17
N LEU A 533 9.14 -27.89 5.13
CA LEU A 533 9.37 -29.34 5.20
C LEU A 533 10.75 -29.67 4.60
N ALA A 534 11.39 -30.73 5.06
CA ALA A 534 12.62 -31.23 4.44
C ALA A 534 12.39 -31.62 2.97
N LYS A 535 13.38 -31.37 2.10
CA LYS A 535 13.34 -31.86 0.71
C LYS A 535 13.18 -33.39 0.69
N GLY A 536 12.43 -33.87 -0.31
CA GLY A 536 12.04 -35.29 -0.41
C GLY A 536 10.73 -35.63 0.30
N THR A 537 10.15 -34.72 1.10
CA THR A 537 8.81 -34.94 1.67
C THR A 537 7.77 -35.03 0.56
N ARG A 538 7.00 -36.12 0.54
CA ARG A 538 5.99 -36.43 -0.49
C ARG A 538 4.60 -35.97 -0.07
N LEU A 539 3.87 -35.33 -0.99
CA LEU A 539 2.57 -34.69 -0.74
C LEU A 539 1.51 -35.17 -1.74
N LEU A 540 0.24 -35.18 -1.30
CA LEU A 540 -0.89 -35.55 -2.15
C LEU A 540 -1.42 -34.36 -2.96
N ARG A 541 -1.45 -34.52 -4.29
CA ARG A 541 -2.19 -33.63 -5.19
C ARG A 541 -3.68 -33.97 -5.19
N TYR A 542 -4.50 -33.00 -5.58
CA TYR A 542 -5.95 -33.16 -5.67
C TYR A 542 -6.39 -34.22 -6.71
N ASP A 543 -5.56 -34.48 -7.72
CA ASP A 543 -5.77 -35.53 -8.72
C ASP A 543 -5.40 -36.94 -8.23
N GLY A 544 -4.90 -37.07 -7.00
CA GLY A 544 -4.44 -38.32 -6.40
C GLY A 544 -2.98 -38.68 -6.74
N THR A 545 -2.27 -37.85 -7.51
CA THR A 545 -0.83 -38.03 -7.75
C THR A 545 0.01 -37.53 -6.58
N VAL A 546 1.23 -38.04 -6.44
CA VAL A 546 2.17 -37.62 -5.40
C VAL A 546 3.17 -36.64 -5.99
N VAL A 547 3.48 -35.57 -5.26
CA VAL A 547 4.49 -34.56 -5.62
C VAL A 547 5.47 -34.37 -4.47
N GLU A 548 6.75 -34.25 -4.78
CA GLU A 548 7.76 -33.89 -3.78
C GLU A 548 7.68 -32.40 -3.46
N VAL A 549 7.96 -32.02 -2.21
CA VAL A 549 7.81 -30.63 -1.74
C VAL A 549 8.65 -29.62 -2.54
N GLN A 550 9.82 -30.02 -3.05
CA GLN A 550 10.67 -29.18 -3.90
C GLN A 550 10.10 -28.92 -5.30
N ASP A 551 9.20 -29.78 -5.79
CA ASP A 551 8.64 -29.72 -7.14
C ASP A 551 7.27 -29.05 -7.20
N VAL A 552 6.73 -28.64 -6.04
CA VAL A 552 5.47 -27.91 -5.95
C VAL A 552 5.61 -26.55 -6.64
N LYS A 553 4.74 -26.28 -7.62
CA LYS A 553 4.72 -25.01 -8.38
C LYS A 553 3.55 -24.10 -8.00
N GLU A 554 3.71 -22.80 -8.25
CA GLU A 554 2.71 -21.82 -7.88
C GLU A 554 1.44 -22.06 -8.70
N GLY A 555 0.34 -22.36 -8.00
CA GLY A 555 -0.93 -22.75 -8.59
C GLY A 555 -1.24 -24.24 -8.57
N ASP A 556 -0.32 -25.10 -8.13
CA ASP A 556 -0.58 -26.53 -7.93
C ASP A 556 -1.72 -26.76 -6.93
N LEU A 557 -2.53 -27.79 -7.15
CA LEU A 557 -3.67 -28.13 -6.31
C LEU A 557 -3.32 -29.35 -5.45
N LEU A 558 -3.18 -29.13 -4.14
CA LEU A 558 -2.98 -30.16 -3.12
C LEU A 558 -4.31 -30.62 -2.54
N LEU A 559 -4.32 -31.83 -1.97
CA LEU A 559 -5.49 -32.41 -1.34
C LEU A 559 -5.61 -31.94 0.12
N GLY A 560 -6.77 -31.39 0.48
CA GLY A 560 -7.11 -31.04 1.86
C GLY A 560 -7.77 -32.21 2.61
N PRO A 561 -7.78 -32.16 3.96
CA PRO A 561 -8.41 -33.20 4.80
C PRO A 561 -9.93 -33.29 4.62
N ASP A 562 -10.58 -32.23 4.12
CA ASP A 562 -12.00 -32.18 3.76
C ASP A 562 -12.32 -32.78 2.38
N GLY A 563 -11.31 -33.30 1.66
CA GLY A 563 -11.44 -33.78 0.29
C GLY A 563 -11.48 -32.68 -0.78
N GLY A 564 -11.36 -31.41 -0.40
CA GLY A 564 -11.33 -30.28 -1.33
C GLY A 564 -9.91 -29.91 -1.79
N SER A 565 -9.80 -29.28 -2.96
CA SER A 565 -8.51 -28.79 -3.48
C SER A 565 -7.99 -27.57 -2.70
N ARG A 566 -6.67 -27.49 -2.57
CA ARG A 566 -5.90 -26.42 -1.92
C ARG A 566 -4.85 -25.88 -2.87
N ARG A 567 -4.89 -24.59 -3.21
CA ARG A 567 -3.96 -23.98 -4.18
C ARG A 567 -2.67 -23.55 -3.51
N ALA A 568 -1.53 -24.08 -3.96
CA ALA A 568 -0.20 -23.72 -3.50
C ALA A 568 0.24 -22.33 -4.06
N PHE A 569 0.85 -21.49 -3.23
CA PHE A 569 1.43 -20.19 -3.63
C PHE A 569 2.59 -19.78 -2.70
N ASN A 570 3.44 -18.85 -3.16
CA ASN A 570 4.63 -18.36 -2.44
C ASN A 570 5.60 -19.49 -2.02
N ILE A 571 6.16 -20.20 -2.99
CA ILE A 571 7.15 -21.28 -2.81
C ILE A 571 8.51 -20.72 -2.39
N VAL A 572 9.17 -21.44 -1.49
CA VAL A 572 10.45 -21.07 -0.88
C VAL A 572 11.30 -22.32 -0.69
N SER A 573 12.62 -22.15 -0.67
CA SER A 573 13.59 -23.19 -0.33
C SER A 573 14.78 -22.58 0.39
N GLY A 574 15.49 -23.38 1.18
CA GLY A 574 16.65 -22.96 1.96
C GLY A 574 17.33 -24.13 2.68
N THR A 575 18.29 -23.83 3.55
CA THR A 575 18.99 -24.78 4.42
C THR A 575 18.84 -24.33 5.88
N ASP A 576 18.51 -25.24 6.79
CA ASP A 576 18.40 -24.96 8.23
C ASP A 576 18.51 -26.26 9.05
N SER A 577 18.74 -26.16 10.36
CA SER A 577 18.67 -27.31 11.27
C SER A 577 17.19 -27.64 11.55
N LEU A 578 16.74 -28.81 11.09
CA LEU A 578 15.34 -29.22 11.16
C LEU A 578 15.06 -30.11 12.39
N TYR A 579 13.82 -30.08 12.88
CA TYR A 579 13.35 -31.03 13.88
C TYR A 579 12.86 -32.30 13.19
N ARG A 580 13.39 -33.44 13.64
CA ARG A 580 12.92 -34.77 13.26
C ARG A 580 11.95 -35.29 14.31
N ILE A 581 10.73 -35.59 13.88
CA ILE A 581 9.65 -36.10 14.72
C ILE A 581 9.40 -37.55 14.35
N LYS A 582 9.67 -38.46 15.28
CA LYS A 582 9.41 -39.90 15.10
C LYS A 582 7.95 -40.21 15.41
N ILE A 583 7.25 -40.72 14.42
CA ILE A 583 5.83 -41.09 14.52
C ILE A 583 5.75 -42.61 14.72
N GLY A 584 5.02 -43.06 15.74
CA GLY A 584 4.85 -44.48 16.01
C GLY A 584 4.07 -45.23 14.92
N ALA A 585 4.04 -46.57 15.05
CA ALA A 585 3.39 -47.50 14.11
C ALA A 585 4.05 -47.61 12.71
N GLY A 586 5.36 -47.37 12.61
CA GLY A 586 6.13 -47.61 11.38
C GLY A 586 5.91 -46.59 10.27
N LYS A 587 5.40 -45.40 10.60
CA LYS A 587 5.22 -44.29 9.64
C LYS A 587 6.53 -43.52 9.42
N GLU A 588 6.64 -42.89 8.25
CA GLU A 588 7.80 -42.06 7.90
C GLU A 588 7.90 -40.84 8.83
N ASP A 589 9.11 -40.57 9.33
CA ASP A 589 9.42 -39.43 10.18
C ASP A 589 8.97 -38.11 9.55
N LEU A 590 8.52 -37.17 10.38
CA LEU A 590 8.20 -35.82 9.93
C LEU A 590 9.37 -34.89 10.25
N VAL A 591 10.04 -34.39 9.21
CA VAL A 591 11.19 -33.48 9.35
C VAL A 591 10.79 -32.07 8.93
N VAL A 592 10.83 -31.14 9.88
CA VAL A 592 10.23 -29.80 9.74
C VAL A 592 11.08 -28.70 10.34
N THR A 593 10.95 -27.48 9.82
CA THR A 593 11.61 -26.30 10.41
C THR A 593 11.10 -26.00 11.82
N PRO A 594 11.89 -25.34 12.69
CA PRO A 594 11.46 -24.94 14.04
C PRO A 594 10.11 -24.21 14.11
N ASN A 595 9.84 -23.37 13.11
CA ASN A 595 8.62 -22.57 13.02
C ASN A 595 7.43 -23.30 12.35
N HIS A 596 7.56 -24.59 12.06
CA HIS A 596 6.50 -25.38 11.44
C HIS A 596 5.35 -25.64 12.40
N ILE A 597 4.10 -25.42 11.97
CA ILE A 597 2.92 -25.67 12.81
C ILE A 597 2.54 -27.15 12.70
N LEU A 598 2.60 -27.85 13.83
CA LEU A 598 2.09 -29.19 14.01
C LEU A 598 0.61 -29.14 14.37
N VAL A 599 -0.20 -29.95 13.70
CA VAL A 599 -1.63 -30.14 14.01
C VAL A 599 -1.77 -31.45 14.76
N LEU A 600 -2.10 -31.34 16.05
CA LEU A 600 -2.08 -32.44 17.00
C LEU A 600 -3.46 -32.61 17.62
N HIS A 601 -3.82 -33.84 17.98
CA HIS A 601 -4.95 -34.16 18.84
C HIS A 601 -4.47 -34.26 20.29
N LEU A 602 -5.04 -33.43 21.16
CA LEU A 602 -4.84 -33.48 22.60
C LEU A 602 -5.93 -34.37 23.22
N GLU A 603 -5.50 -35.37 23.98
CA GLU A 603 -6.40 -36.28 24.70
C GLU A 603 -6.99 -35.60 25.96
N ASN A 604 -8.31 -35.43 25.99
CA ASN A 604 -9.11 -34.87 27.09
C ASN A 604 -10.21 -35.85 27.55
N GLU A 605 -10.79 -35.63 28.74
CA GLU A 605 -11.79 -36.54 29.37
C GLU A 605 -13.07 -36.76 28.54
N GLN A 606 -13.33 -35.93 27.51
CA GLN A 606 -14.51 -35.98 26.64
C GLN A 606 -14.21 -36.24 25.16
N GLY A 607 -12.93 -36.45 24.77
CA GLY A 607 -12.53 -36.69 23.39
C GLY A 607 -11.16 -36.11 23.02
N TYR A 608 -10.91 -35.98 21.71
CA TYR A 608 -9.69 -35.37 21.17
C TYR A 608 -9.98 -33.94 20.71
N ASP A 609 -9.22 -32.97 21.23
CA ASP A 609 -9.25 -31.58 20.76
C ASP A 609 -8.09 -31.33 19.80
N THR A 610 -8.37 -30.70 18.65
CA THR A 610 -7.32 -30.30 17.70
C THR A 610 -6.57 -29.06 18.21
N VAL A 611 -5.27 -29.21 18.43
CA VAL A 611 -4.35 -28.18 18.92
C VAL A 611 -3.25 -27.94 17.89
N GLU A 612 -2.88 -26.67 17.71
CA GLU A 612 -1.82 -26.24 16.81
C GLU A 612 -0.67 -25.67 17.63
N LEU A 613 0.54 -26.20 17.45
CA LEU A 613 1.76 -25.76 18.14
C LEU A 613 2.91 -25.70 17.14
N THR A 614 3.88 -24.79 17.33
CA THR A 614 5.10 -24.86 16.52
C THR A 614 5.95 -26.07 16.93
N ALA A 615 6.77 -26.60 16.02
CA ALA A 615 7.68 -27.70 16.33
C ALA A 615 8.62 -27.35 17.49
N ALA A 616 9.13 -26.12 17.53
CA ALA A 616 9.94 -25.62 18.63
C ALA A 616 9.16 -25.50 19.96
N ASP A 617 7.91 -25.02 19.93
CA ASP A 617 7.08 -24.94 21.15
C ASP A 617 6.75 -26.35 21.66
N PHE A 618 6.44 -27.29 20.77
CA PHE A 618 6.19 -28.69 21.14
C PHE A 618 7.45 -29.35 21.75
N ALA A 619 8.62 -29.09 21.17
CA ALA A 619 9.91 -29.52 21.71
C ALA A 619 10.27 -28.87 23.07
N ALA A 620 9.58 -27.80 23.48
CA ALA A 620 9.80 -27.12 24.76
C ALA A 620 8.86 -27.58 25.89
N ILE A 621 7.77 -28.30 25.59
CA ILE A 621 6.81 -28.84 26.58
C ILE A 621 7.47 -29.97 27.40
N ASP A 622 7.03 -30.24 28.64
CA ASP A 622 7.62 -31.34 29.42
C ASP A 622 7.32 -32.73 28.78
N SER A 623 8.25 -33.67 28.94
CA SER A 623 8.19 -35.02 28.36
C SER A 623 6.92 -35.80 28.75
N ASN A 624 6.39 -35.57 29.96
CA ASN A 624 5.16 -36.21 30.43
C ASN A 624 3.90 -35.63 29.77
N GLU A 625 3.87 -34.32 29.52
CA GLU A 625 2.75 -33.66 28.85
C GLU A 625 2.74 -33.95 27.35
N ARG A 626 3.91 -34.08 26.71
CA ARG A 626 4.03 -34.43 25.28
C ARG A 626 3.31 -35.74 24.92
N ARG A 627 3.25 -36.72 25.82
CA ARG A 627 2.60 -38.02 25.59
C ARG A 627 1.08 -37.92 25.37
N ARG A 628 0.46 -36.81 25.76
CA ARG A 628 -0.98 -36.55 25.56
C ARG A 628 -1.31 -36.04 24.15
N TYR A 629 -0.30 -35.69 23.36
CA TYR A 629 -0.45 -35.19 22.00
C TYR A 629 -0.24 -36.32 20.99
N ARG A 630 -1.12 -36.40 19.99
CA ARG A 630 -1.07 -37.39 18.91
C ARG A 630 -1.16 -36.69 17.56
N VAL A 631 -0.42 -37.15 16.56
CA VAL A 631 -0.65 -36.73 15.17
C VAL A 631 -1.79 -37.56 14.61
N PHE A 632 -2.53 -37.09 13.61
CA PHE A 632 -3.61 -37.88 13.01
C PHE A 632 -3.57 -37.83 11.48
N SER A 633 -4.06 -38.91 10.88
CA SER A 633 -4.34 -38.99 9.45
C SER A 633 -5.83 -39.05 9.20
N THR A 634 -6.27 -38.41 8.13
CA THR A 634 -7.67 -38.44 7.67
C THR A 634 -7.71 -38.95 6.25
N VAL A 635 -8.52 -39.98 5.99
CA VAL A 635 -8.81 -40.44 4.63
C VAL A 635 -10.08 -39.72 4.15
N PRO A 636 -9.98 -38.74 3.24
CA PRO A 636 -11.15 -38.05 2.73
C PRO A 636 -11.96 -38.96 1.80
N SER A 637 -13.28 -38.83 1.82
CA SER A 637 -14.17 -39.48 0.85
C SER A 637 -13.97 -38.86 -0.54
N LEU A 638 -13.23 -39.53 -1.43
CA LEU A 638 -12.96 -39.05 -2.79
C LEU A 638 -14.25 -38.92 -3.62
N PRO A 639 -14.40 -37.87 -4.47
CA PRO A 639 -15.59 -37.71 -5.31
C PRO A 639 -15.82 -38.83 -6.34
N ALA A 640 -14.77 -39.58 -6.71
CA ALA A 640 -14.79 -40.56 -7.79
C ALA A 640 -15.43 -41.91 -7.43
N GLN A 641 -15.73 -42.17 -6.15
CA GLN A 641 -16.37 -43.42 -5.68
C GLN A 641 -17.81 -43.22 -5.18
N LYS A 642 -18.50 -42.16 -5.63
CA LYS A 642 -19.90 -41.87 -5.25
C LYS A 642 -20.96 -42.80 -5.87
N LYS A 643 -20.63 -44.00 -6.33
CA LYS A 643 -21.66 -44.90 -6.88
C LYS A 643 -22.09 -46.06 -5.99
N GLU A 644 -21.28 -46.56 -5.07
CA GLU A 644 -21.75 -47.59 -4.14
C GLU A 644 -20.95 -47.45 -2.84
N VAL A 645 -21.64 -47.01 -1.78
CA VAL A 645 -21.36 -47.12 -0.33
C VAL A 645 -21.82 -45.82 0.34
N GLU A 646 -23.09 -45.79 0.73
CA GLU A 646 -23.59 -44.85 1.73
C GLU A 646 -23.17 -45.34 3.12
N ASN A 647 -22.70 -44.42 3.97
CA ASN A 647 -22.34 -44.59 5.40
C ASN A 647 -20.96 -45.18 5.74
N LEU A 648 -19.89 -44.43 5.46
CA LEU A 648 -18.64 -44.54 6.25
C LEU A 648 -18.22 -43.13 6.69
N ASP A 649 -18.27 -42.88 8.00
CA ASP A 649 -17.65 -41.69 8.61
C ASP A 649 -16.15 -41.65 8.26
N PRO A 650 -15.53 -40.46 8.08
CA PRO A 650 -14.11 -40.35 7.82
C PRO A 650 -13.31 -40.98 8.97
N GLN A 651 -12.71 -42.16 8.72
CA GLN A 651 -11.88 -42.84 9.71
C GLN A 651 -10.63 -42.00 9.97
N THR A 652 -10.59 -41.40 11.17
CA THR A 652 -9.47 -40.59 11.63
C THR A 652 -8.59 -41.48 12.51
N HIS A 653 -7.36 -41.74 12.05
CA HIS A 653 -6.40 -42.56 12.80
C HIS A 653 -5.38 -41.67 13.50
N SER A 654 -5.26 -41.80 14.82
CA SER A 654 -4.29 -41.05 15.64
C SER A 654 -3.05 -41.89 15.97
N PHE A 655 -1.86 -41.31 15.83
CA PHE A 655 -0.55 -41.92 16.08
C PHE A 655 0.17 -41.19 17.21
N SER A 656 0.86 -41.93 18.07
CA SER A 656 1.71 -41.36 19.13
C SER A 656 3.01 -40.82 18.56
N ILE A 657 3.51 -39.73 19.13
CA ILE A 657 4.85 -39.20 18.85
C ILE A 657 5.83 -39.87 19.81
N GLU A 658 6.83 -40.57 19.28
CA GLU A 658 7.82 -41.30 20.07
C GLU A 658 8.96 -40.40 20.54
N ASP A 659 9.44 -39.53 19.66
CA ASP A 659 10.58 -38.66 19.93
C ASP A 659 10.56 -37.39 19.05
N ILE A 660 11.18 -36.32 19.54
CA ILE A 660 11.45 -35.09 18.78
C ILE A 660 12.86 -34.59 19.09
N ALA A 661 13.72 -34.58 18.07
CA ALA A 661 15.11 -34.17 18.18
C ALA A 661 15.47 -33.15 17.09
N LEU A 662 16.32 -32.19 17.42
CA LEU A 662 16.91 -31.26 16.45
C LEU A 662 18.08 -31.95 15.75
N GLU A 663 18.12 -31.93 14.42
CA GLU A 663 19.22 -32.51 13.64
C GLU A 663 20.52 -31.71 13.84
N SER A 664 21.64 -32.42 13.96
CA SER A 664 22.98 -31.83 14.15
C SER A 664 23.54 -31.19 12.87
N GLU A 665 23.08 -31.63 11.70
CA GLU A 665 23.48 -31.12 10.39
C GLU A 665 22.35 -30.31 9.76
N ALA A 666 22.70 -29.24 9.04
CA ALA A 666 21.73 -28.43 8.33
C ALA A 666 21.20 -29.18 7.10
N THR A 667 19.89 -29.34 7.00
CA THR A 667 19.21 -30.03 5.91
C THR A 667 18.49 -29.05 4.98
N GLU A 668 18.44 -29.38 3.69
CA GLU A 668 17.72 -28.59 2.71
C GLU A 668 16.21 -28.75 2.91
N TRP A 669 15.48 -27.63 2.88
CA TRP A 669 14.03 -27.60 3.03
C TRP A 669 13.38 -26.86 1.87
N ALA A 670 12.10 -27.17 1.65
CA ALA A 670 11.21 -26.45 0.76
C ALA A 670 9.87 -26.20 1.46
N GLY A 671 9.19 -25.11 1.09
CA GLY A 671 7.93 -24.71 1.70
C GLY A 671 7.07 -23.91 0.74
N PHE A 672 5.77 -23.88 0.99
CA PHE A 672 4.78 -23.18 0.18
C PHE A 672 3.57 -22.87 1.06
N ARG A 673 2.76 -21.89 0.72
CA ARG A 673 1.45 -21.68 1.39
C ARG A 673 0.36 -22.33 0.58
N VAL A 674 -0.72 -22.73 1.23
CA VAL A 674 -1.94 -23.16 0.55
C VAL A 674 -3.07 -22.17 0.82
N ASP A 675 -4.19 -22.22 0.09
CA ASP A 675 -5.34 -21.36 0.38
C ASP A 675 -6.30 -22.01 1.40
N LYS A 676 -7.38 -21.30 1.77
CA LYS A 676 -8.41 -21.75 2.73
C LYS A 676 -7.85 -21.97 4.16
N ASP A 677 -8.12 -23.14 4.76
CA ASP A 677 -7.81 -23.55 6.13
C ASP A 677 -6.33 -23.93 6.35
N GLN A 678 -5.48 -23.82 5.31
CA GLN A 678 -4.04 -24.05 5.39
C GLN A 678 -3.61 -25.50 5.66
N LEU A 679 -4.58 -26.43 5.68
CA LEU A 679 -4.36 -27.86 5.92
C LEU A 679 -4.23 -28.62 4.60
N TYR A 680 -3.26 -29.52 4.53
CA TYR A 680 -3.04 -30.39 3.37
C TYR A 680 -2.51 -31.75 3.83
N LEU A 681 -2.54 -32.74 2.93
CA LEU A 681 -2.17 -34.11 3.23
C LEU A 681 -0.79 -34.49 2.69
N ARG A 682 -0.01 -35.18 3.54
CA ARG A 682 1.18 -35.93 3.15
C ARG A 682 0.76 -37.23 2.43
N ASP A 683 1.66 -37.86 1.68
CA ASP A 683 1.37 -39.10 0.92
C ASP A 683 0.75 -40.25 1.75
N ASP A 684 1.03 -40.30 3.05
CA ASP A 684 0.45 -41.24 4.01
C ASP A 684 -0.83 -40.72 4.72
N TYR A 685 -1.49 -39.72 4.12
CA TYR A 685 -2.70 -39.05 4.62
C TYR A 685 -2.52 -38.31 5.96
N LEU A 686 -1.28 -38.05 6.38
CA LEU A 686 -0.99 -37.25 7.57
C LEU A 686 -1.43 -35.80 7.34
N VAL A 687 -2.13 -35.21 8.30
CA VAL A 687 -2.57 -33.81 8.22
C VAL A 687 -1.40 -32.89 8.59
N LEU A 688 -1.03 -32.01 7.65
CA LEU A 688 0.03 -31.01 7.81
C LEU A 688 -0.52 -29.58 7.70
N HIS A 689 0.25 -28.61 8.18
CA HIS A 689 -0.13 -27.20 8.19
C HIS A 689 1.06 -26.30 7.81
N ASN A 690 0.80 -25.23 7.03
CA ASN A 690 1.87 -24.32 6.60
C ASN A 690 1.48 -22.82 6.71
N SER A 691 1.12 -22.35 7.91
CA SER A 691 0.92 -20.91 8.13
C SER A 691 1.80 -20.35 9.24
N GLY A 692 1.89 -19.03 9.32
CA GLY A 692 2.34 -18.37 10.54
C GLY A 692 1.26 -18.41 11.62
N PHE A 693 1.65 -18.51 12.89
CA PHE A 693 0.77 -18.59 14.07
C PHE A 693 -0.31 -17.48 14.12
N GLU A 694 -0.01 -16.29 13.60
CA GLU A 694 -0.94 -15.16 13.57
C GLU A 694 -2.18 -15.41 12.69
N GLU A 695 -2.05 -16.20 11.62
CA GLU A 695 -3.15 -16.48 10.69
C GLU A 695 -4.09 -17.56 11.22
N SER A 696 -3.60 -18.58 11.93
CA SER A 696 -4.48 -19.60 12.52
C SER A 696 -5.33 -19.02 13.66
N MET A 697 -4.76 -18.12 14.47
CA MET A 697 -5.48 -17.37 15.49
C MET A 697 -6.50 -16.36 14.92
N LYS A 698 -6.36 -15.94 13.66
CA LYS A 698 -7.27 -14.96 13.03
C LYS A 698 -8.67 -15.53 12.77
N TYR A 699 -8.76 -16.84 12.51
CA TYR A 699 -10.03 -17.52 12.21
C TYR A 699 -10.70 -18.11 13.46
N LYS A 700 -9.99 -18.18 14.60
CA LYS A 700 -10.57 -18.56 15.89
C LYS A 700 -11.51 -17.47 16.42
N LYS A 701 -12.57 -17.90 17.13
CA LYS A 701 -13.51 -16.99 17.83
C LYS A 701 -12.80 -16.34 19.01
N LEU A 702 -12.17 -15.19 18.76
CA LEU A 702 -11.49 -14.38 19.76
C LEU A 702 -12.33 -13.16 20.15
N THR A 703 -12.21 -12.75 21.41
CA THR A 703 -12.73 -11.46 21.88
C THR A 703 -12.00 -10.30 21.22
N ASN A 704 -12.63 -9.12 21.16
CA ASN A 704 -11.99 -7.92 20.60
C ASN A 704 -10.72 -7.51 21.38
N ALA A 705 -10.67 -7.78 22.69
CA ALA A 705 -9.48 -7.55 23.51
C ALA A 705 -8.31 -8.45 23.10
N GLN A 706 -8.57 -9.76 22.89
CA GLN A 706 -7.56 -10.71 22.40
C GLN A 706 -7.05 -10.33 21.01
N ARG A 707 -7.93 -9.91 20.10
CA ARG A 707 -7.54 -9.39 18.77
C ARG A 707 -6.67 -8.14 18.86
N SER A 708 -6.93 -7.26 19.83
CA SER A 708 -6.08 -6.09 20.07
C SER A 708 -4.68 -6.50 20.57
N GLY A 709 -4.59 -7.53 21.41
CA GLY A 709 -3.31 -8.13 21.83
C GLY A 709 -2.52 -8.73 20.67
N LEU A 710 -3.17 -9.49 19.78
CA LEU A 710 -2.53 -10.08 18.59
C LEU A 710 -1.95 -9.03 17.64
N ASN A 711 -2.63 -7.89 17.47
CA ASN A 711 -2.10 -6.80 16.63
C ASN A 711 -0.84 -6.14 17.23
N GLN A 712 -0.44 -6.43 18.47
CA GLN A 712 0.81 -5.94 19.05
C GLN A 712 2.02 -6.80 18.66
N ILE A 713 1.85 -8.06 18.26
CA ILE A 713 2.97 -8.98 17.97
C ILE A 713 3.84 -8.45 16.82
N PRO A 714 3.29 -8.02 15.66
CA PRO A 714 4.10 -7.45 14.61
C PRO A 714 4.84 -6.18 15.02
N ASN A 715 4.25 -5.38 15.92
CA ASN A 715 4.90 -4.18 16.44
C ASN A 715 6.06 -4.53 17.39
N ARG A 716 5.97 -5.62 18.16
CA ARG A 716 7.08 -6.12 18.97
C ARG A 716 8.23 -6.59 18.09
N ARG A 717 7.96 -7.37 17.04
CA ARG A 717 8.98 -7.77 16.06
C ARG A 717 9.67 -6.55 15.44
N PHE A 718 8.89 -5.57 14.99
CA PHE A 718 9.43 -4.32 14.45
C PHE A 718 10.31 -3.58 15.47
N THR A 719 9.86 -3.48 16.73
CA THR A 719 10.62 -2.79 17.79
C THR A 719 11.92 -3.52 18.11
N LEU A 720 11.90 -4.85 18.15
CA LEU A 720 13.06 -5.68 18.43
C LEU A 720 14.09 -5.58 17.29
N TRP A 721 13.64 -5.70 16.03
CA TRP A 721 14.52 -5.60 14.88
C TRP A 721 15.29 -4.28 14.83
N TRP A 722 14.61 -3.16 15.06
CA TRP A 722 15.21 -1.82 15.08
C TRP A 722 15.72 -1.40 16.47
N SER A 723 15.86 -2.34 17.40
CA SER A 723 16.19 -2.02 18.80
C SER A 723 17.53 -1.30 19.01
N PRO A 724 18.64 -1.57 18.25
CA PRO A 724 19.90 -0.87 18.45
C PRO A 724 19.78 0.64 18.20
N THR A 725 18.91 1.03 17.27
CA THR A 725 18.65 2.43 16.93
C THR A 725 17.57 3.05 17.85
N ILE A 726 16.51 2.31 18.17
CA ILE A 726 15.40 2.80 19.00
C ILE A 726 15.83 2.97 20.48
N ASN A 727 16.69 2.08 20.98
CA ASN A 727 17.24 2.08 22.34
C ASN A 727 18.69 2.60 22.38
N ARG A 728 19.01 3.56 21.52
CA ARG A 728 20.33 4.18 21.48
C ARG A 728 20.68 4.96 22.75
N ALA A 729 21.96 5.11 23.04
CA ALA A 729 22.51 5.84 24.18
C ALA A 729 22.51 7.35 23.96
N ASN A 730 22.65 7.83 22.71
CA ASN A 730 22.60 9.26 22.38
C ASN A 730 21.14 9.77 22.39
N VAL A 731 20.64 10.00 23.60
CA VAL A 731 19.28 10.45 23.89
C VAL A 731 19.36 11.83 24.55
N TYR A 732 18.61 12.81 24.01
CA TYR A 732 18.62 14.19 24.54
C TYR A 732 18.20 14.28 26.01
N VAL A 733 17.20 13.49 26.42
CA VAL A 733 16.74 13.31 27.80
C VAL A 733 16.22 11.88 27.98
N GLY A 734 16.74 11.14 28.96
CA GLY A 734 16.24 9.82 29.32
C GLY A 734 17.00 9.23 30.50
N PHE A 735 16.27 8.72 31.50
CA PHE A 735 16.89 7.97 32.59
C PHE A 735 17.25 6.57 32.09
N GLN A 736 18.50 6.18 32.33
CA GLN A 736 19.03 4.86 32.00
C GLN A 736 18.60 3.87 33.08
N VAL A 737 17.92 2.80 32.68
CA VAL A 737 17.47 1.73 33.59
C VAL A 737 18.08 0.43 33.15
N GLN A 738 18.77 -0.25 34.05
CA GLN A 738 19.22 -1.61 33.82
C GLN A 738 18.04 -2.59 33.90
N LEU A 739 17.97 -3.53 32.96
CA LEU A 739 16.96 -4.59 32.97
C LEU A 739 17.33 -5.66 34.02
N ASP A 740 16.32 -6.19 34.71
CA ASP A 740 16.54 -7.17 35.79
C ASP A 740 17.29 -8.41 35.28
N LEU A 741 18.33 -8.81 36.01
CA LEU A 741 19.18 -10.00 35.75
C LEU A 741 19.96 -9.99 34.42
N THR A 742 20.07 -8.85 33.75
CA THR A 742 20.88 -8.71 32.52
C THR A 742 21.72 -7.45 32.54
N GLY A 743 22.74 -7.39 31.68
CA GLY A 743 23.58 -6.20 31.49
C GLY A 743 23.00 -5.15 30.54
N ILE A 744 21.70 -5.25 30.21
CA ILE A 744 21.07 -4.41 29.19
C ILE A 744 20.59 -3.10 29.83
N PHE A 745 20.99 -1.99 29.24
CA PHE A 745 20.49 -0.67 29.62
C PHE A 745 19.38 -0.21 28.67
N LEU A 746 18.22 0.12 29.24
CA LEU A 746 17.13 0.75 28.53
C LEU A 746 17.18 2.27 28.74
N HIS A 747 17.35 3.01 27.65
CA HIS A 747 17.28 4.45 27.67
C HIS A 747 15.82 4.85 27.46
N GLY A 748 15.09 5.13 28.54
CA GLY A 748 13.66 5.51 28.50
C GLY A 748 12.66 4.34 28.52
N LYS A 749 11.37 4.67 28.60
CA LYS A 749 10.28 3.68 28.79
C LYS A 749 9.71 3.21 27.44
N ILE A 750 10.25 2.11 26.92
CA ILE A 750 9.76 1.41 25.72
C ILE A 750 9.22 0.02 26.12
N PRO A 751 7.91 -0.11 26.43
CA PRO A 751 7.36 -1.35 27.00
C PRO A 751 7.45 -2.56 26.05
N THR A 752 7.24 -2.34 24.75
CA THR A 752 7.29 -3.41 23.74
C THR A 752 8.68 -4.03 23.65
N LEU A 753 9.72 -3.21 23.69
CA LEU A 753 11.11 -3.67 23.69
C LEU A 753 11.47 -4.41 24.98
N LYS A 754 11.09 -3.85 26.14
CA LYS A 754 11.32 -4.49 27.45
C LYS A 754 10.78 -5.92 27.47
N ILE A 755 9.56 -6.12 27.00
CA ILE A 755 8.93 -7.45 26.95
C ILE A 755 9.73 -8.41 26.06
N SER A 756 10.12 -7.96 24.85
CA SER A 756 10.89 -8.80 23.91
C SER A 756 12.26 -9.20 24.46
N LEU A 757 12.99 -8.27 25.09
CA LEU A 757 14.31 -8.57 25.67
C LEU A 757 14.22 -9.51 26.87
N ILE A 758 13.20 -9.37 27.73
CA ILE A 758 12.96 -10.32 28.84
C ILE A 758 12.67 -11.73 28.29
N GLN A 759 11.93 -11.84 27.19
CA GLN A 759 11.62 -13.12 26.57
C GLN A 759 12.87 -13.81 26.00
N ILE A 760 13.80 -13.04 25.39
CA ILE A 760 15.08 -13.57 24.90
C ILE A 760 15.93 -14.08 26.07
N PHE A 761 16.14 -13.25 27.10
CA PHE A 761 17.01 -13.58 28.23
C PHE A 761 16.30 -14.30 29.38
N ARG A 762 15.24 -15.06 29.08
CA ARG A 762 14.48 -15.83 30.07
C ARG A 762 15.33 -16.93 30.71
N ALA A 763 14.88 -17.45 31.87
CA ALA A 763 15.53 -18.57 32.55
C ALA A 763 17.03 -18.37 32.81
N HIS A 764 17.40 -17.15 33.23
CA HIS A 764 18.77 -16.77 33.60
C HIS A 764 19.80 -16.90 32.47
N LEU A 765 19.39 -16.74 31.21
CA LEU A 765 20.26 -16.94 30.05
C LEU A 765 21.54 -16.11 30.10
N TRP A 766 21.49 -14.85 30.58
CA TRP A 766 22.67 -14.00 30.71
C TRP A 766 23.75 -14.61 31.63
N GLN A 767 23.34 -15.15 32.77
CA GLN A 767 24.24 -15.81 33.71
C GLN A 767 24.81 -17.11 33.11
N LYS A 768 23.95 -17.88 32.43
CA LYS A 768 24.36 -19.13 31.76
C LYS A 768 25.38 -18.91 30.65
N ILE A 769 25.21 -17.85 29.84
CA ILE A 769 26.17 -17.50 28.79
C ILE A 769 27.53 -17.18 29.43
N HIS A 770 27.55 -16.32 30.45
CA HIS A 770 28.80 -15.97 31.15
C HIS A 770 29.48 -17.21 31.73
N GLU A 771 28.73 -18.05 32.44
CA GLU A 771 29.29 -19.26 33.03
C GLU A 771 29.78 -20.28 31.98
N SER A 772 29.04 -20.45 30.89
CA SER A 772 29.45 -21.33 29.77
C SER A 772 30.78 -20.88 29.19
N VAL A 773 30.91 -19.60 28.84
CA VAL A 773 32.15 -19.06 28.25
C VAL A 773 33.34 -19.20 29.21
N VAL A 774 33.14 -18.95 30.51
CA VAL A 774 34.20 -19.17 31.51
C VAL A 774 34.60 -20.64 31.61
N MET A 775 33.63 -21.57 31.56
CA MET A 775 33.92 -23.00 31.59
C MET A 775 34.65 -23.47 30.32
N ASP A 776 34.23 -22.99 29.15
CA ASP A 776 34.85 -23.34 27.87
C ASP A 776 36.30 -22.82 27.82
N LEU A 777 36.56 -21.60 28.29
CA LEU A 777 37.92 -21.08 28.43
C LEU A 777 38.77 -21.90 29.41
N CYS A 778 38.20 -22.31 30.55
CA CYS A 778 38.89 -23.17 31.51
C CYS A 778 39.31 -24.50 30.87
N GLN A 779 38.41 -25.13 30.10
CA GLN A 779 38.71 -26.38 29.38
C GLN A 779 39.81 -26.20 28.33
N VAL A 780 39.82 -25.08 27.61
CA VAL A 780 40.89 -24.77 26.64
C VAL A 780 42.24 -24.61 27.35
N PHE A 781 42.29 -23.88 28.48
CA PHE A 781 43.53 -23.75 29.24
C PHE A 781 43.98 -25.06 29.90
N ASP A 782 43.06 -25.92 30.32
CA ASP A 782 43.37 -27.25 30.87
C ASP A 782 43.99 -28.18 29.80
N GLN A 783 43.66 -27.99 28.52
CA GLN A 783 44.27 -28.74 27.42
C GLN A 783 45.69 -28.25 27.08
N GLU A 784 45.99 -26.99 27.36
CA GLU A 784 47.24 -26.31 26.96
C GLU A 784 48.21 -26.05 28.13
N LEU A 785 48.08 -26.80 29.23
CA LEU A 785 48.88 -26.63 30.45
C LEU A 785 50.40 -26.70 30.20
N GLU A 786 50.85 -27.73 29.49
CA GLU A 786 52.28 -27.97 29.23
C GLU A 786 52.86 -26.94 28.27
N GLN A 787 52.13 -26.59 27.20
CA GLN A 787 52.62 -25.67 26.18
C GLN A 787 52.78 -24.24 26.71
N LEU A 788 51.86 -23.80 27.57
CA LEU A 788 51.86 -22.45 28.15
C LEU A 788 52.63 -22.36 29.49
N GLY A 789 53.10 -23.50 30.03
CA GLY A 789 53.81 -23.54 31.31
C GLY A 789 52.92 -23.16 32.51
N ILE A 790 51.66 -23.62 32.50
CA ILE A 790 50.67 -23.40 33.55
C ILE A 790 50.76 -24.57 34.56
N GLU A 791 50.89 -24.26 35.84
CA GLU A 791 50.86 -25.23 36.95
C GLU A 791 49.44 -25.68 37.26
N ALA A 792 48.51 -24.73 37.35
CA ALA A 792 47.11 -24.99 37.63
C ALA A 792 46.22 -23.88 37.05
N VAL A 793 45.06 -24.28 36.52
CA VAL A 793 43.95 -23.40 36.15
C VAL A 793 42.92 -23.46 37.27
N GLN A 794 42.71 -22.35 37.96
CA GLN A 794 41.73 -22.26 39.03
C GLN A 794 40.55 -21.40 38.59
N LYS A 795 39.37 -22.02 38.44
CA LYS A 795 38.11 -21.29 38.32
C LYS A 795 37.71 -20.73 39.69
N GLU A 796 37.52 -19.41 39.75
CA GLU A 796 37.09 -18.74 40.97
C GLU A 796 35.59 -18.95 41.23
N THR A 797 35.17 -18.85 42.50
CA THR A 797 33.75 -18.92 42.85
C THR A 797 33.06 -17.62 42.42
N ILE A 798 32.40 -17.65 41.26
CA ILE A 798 31.74 -16.48 40.66
C ILE A 798 30.50 -16.09 41.48
N HIS A 799 30.44 -14.83 41.92
CA HIS A 799 29.23 -14.31 42.55
C HIS A 799 28.06 -14.32 41.55
N PRO A 800 26.86 -14.82 41.90
CA PRO A 800 25.77 -15.00 40.94
C PRO A 800 25.36 -13.74 40.18
N ARG A 801 25.56 -12.56 40.77
CA ARG A 801 25.22 -11.26 40.16
C ARG A 801 26.37 -10.58 39.40
N LYS A 802 27.57 -11.18 39.38
CA LYS A 802 28.75 -10.57 38.77
C LYS A 802 28.53 -10.30 37.27
N SER A 803 27.98 -11.28 36.56
CA SER A 803 27.83 -11.26 35.10
C SER A 803 27.06 -10.05 34.55
N TYR A 804 26.22 -9.39 35.35
CA TYR A 804 25.48 -8.20 34.95
C TYR A 804 25.77 -6.97 35.85
N LYS A 805 26.82 -7.00 36.68
CA LYS A 805 27.21 -5.85 37.50
C LYS A 805 28.27 -5.03 36.78
N MET A 806 27.86 -3.96 36.09
CA MET A 806 28.74 -3.15 35.25
C MET A 806 29.63 -2.13 36.00
N ASN A 807 29.48 -1.99 37.31
CA ASN A 807 30.25 -1.00 38.09
C ASN A 807 31.62 -1.52 38.57
N SER A 808 31.76 -2.84 38.73
CA SER A 808 32.94 -3.47 39.33
C SER A 808 32.92 -4.97 39.05
N SER A 809 34.07 -5.56 38.75
CA SER A 809 34.24 -7.00 38.52
C SER A 809 35.28 -7.63 39.45
N CYS A 810 35.42 -8.95 39.36
CA CYS A 810 36.44 -9.77 40.03
C CYS A 810 36.94 -10.81 39.03
N ALA A 811 38.12 -11.41 39.23
CA ALA A 811 38.62 -12.46 38.32
C ALA A 811 37.66 -13.66 38.22
N ASP A 812 37.55 -14.26 37.04
CA ASP A 812 36.83 -15.53 36.81
C ASP A 812 37.76 -16.73 36.83
N ILE A 813 38.93 -16.58 36.23
CA ILE A 813 39.95 -17.63 36.10
C ILE A 813 41.27 -17.06 36.60
N LEU A 814 41.97 -17.83 37.44
CA LEU A 814 43.34 -17.59 37.83
C LEU A 814 44.24 -18.69 37.26
N LEU A 815 45.25 -18.29 36.52
CA LEU A 815 46.31 -19.18 36.04
C LEU A 815 47.53 -19.01 36.94
N PHE A 816 48.06 -20.14 37.41
CA PHE A 816 49.32 -20.21 38.15
C PHE A 816 50.41 -20.70 37.22
N ALA A 817 51.53 -20.00 37.16
CA ALA A 817 52.63 -20.33 36.28
C ALA A 817 53.62 -21.28 36.96
N THR A 818 54.08 -22.33 36.26
CA THR A 818 55.07 -23.29 36.78
C THR A 818 56.43 -22.62 37.03
N ASN A 819 56.74 -21.60 36.22
CA ASN A 819 57.87 -20.69 36.38
C ASN A 819 57.35 -19.24 36.29
N LYS A 820 58.23 -18.24 36.33
CA LYS A 820 57.85 -16.83 36.10
C LYS A 820 57.51 -16.58 34.62
N TRP A 821 56.33 -16.01 34.32
CA TRP A 821 56.02 -15.48 32.99
C TRP A 821 56.56 -14.07 32.83
N ASN A 822 57.28 -13.82 31.73
CA ASN A 822 57.54 -12.46 31.25
C ASN A 822 56.25 -11.94 30.63
N VAL A 823 55.78 -10.77 31.06
CA VAL A 823 54.52 -10.18 30.56
C VAL A 823 54.79 -8.94 29.72
N THR A 824 53.85 -8.65 28.83
CA THR A 824 53.83 -7.45 28.00
C THR A 824 53.07 -6.33 28.73
N ARG A 825 53.22 -5.10 28.24
CA ARG A 825 52.27 -4.02 28.57
C ARG A 825 50.85 -4.38 28.07
N PRO A 826 49.78 -3.88 28.71
CA PRO A 826 48.43 -4.10 28.21
C PRO A 826 48.26 -3.65 26.76
N SER A 827 47.80 -4.56 25.91
CA SER A 827 47.54 -4.35 24.47
C SER A 827 46.17 -4.92 24.10
N VAL A 828 45.71 -4.59 22.89
CA VAL A 828 44.45 -5.13 22.32
C VAL A 828 44.72 -6.54 21.80
N LEU A 829 43.72 -7.42 21.85
CA LEU A 829 43.86 -8.84 21.46
C LEU A 829 44.44 -9.07 20.05
N PHE A 830 44.20 -8.15 19.10
CA PHE A 830 44.68 -8.26 17.73
C PHE A 830 45.96 -7.46 17.45
N ASP A 831 46.57 -6.83 18.46
CA ASP A 831 47.89 -6.22 18.28
C ASP A 831 48.96 -7.33 18.13
N THR A 832 49.90 -7.12 17.23
CA THR A 832 50.96 -8.09 16.91
C THR A 832 52.35 -7.61 17.32
N LYS A 833 52.45 -6.37 17.83
CA LYS A 833 53.72 -5.72 18.21
C LYS A 833 53.97 -5.78 19.72
N ASP A 834 53.80 -6.97 20.27
CA ASP A 834 54.04 -7.22 21.69
C ASP A 834 55.54 -7.32 21.98
N VAL A 835 56.00 -6.56 22.99
CA VAL A 835 57.37 -6.60 23.49
C VAL A 835 57.30 -7.00 24.96
N TYR A 836 57.96 -8.11 25.29
CA TYR A 836 58.08 -8.58 26.67
C TYR A 836 58.89 -7.58 27.51
N GLU A 837 58.29 -7.12 28.61
CA GLU A 837 58.95 -6.26 29.57
C GLU A 837 59.71 -7.09 30.62
N PRO A 838 60.69 -6.51 31.34
CA PRO A 838 61.40 -7.21 32.41
C PRO A 838 60.51 -7.53 33.63
N THR A 839 59.24 -7.12 33.62
CA THR A 839 58.25 -7.48 34.63
C THR A 839 57.83 -8.94 34.50
N THR A 840 57.95 -9.67 35.61
CA THR A 840 57.57 -11.08 35.68
C THR A 840 56.43 -11.31 36.67
N THR A 841 55.48 -12.19 36.34
CA THR A 841 54.39 -12.60 37.24
C THR A 841 54.33 -14.12 37.40
N ASN A 842 53.76 -14.56 38.53
CA ASN A 842 53.41 -15.97 38.79
C ASN A 842 51.90 -16.23 38.67
N LYS A 843 51.09 -15.17 38.62
CA LYS A 843 49.63 -15.25 38.55
C LYS A 843 49.12 -14.41 37.38
N PHE A 844 48.16 -14.94 36.64
CA PHE A 844 47.47 -14.24 35.57
C PHE A 844 45.96 -14.43 35.74
N TRP A 845 45.19 -13.35 35.64
CA TRP A 845 43.74 -13.39 35.82
C TRP A 845 43.03 -13.08 34.51
N LEU A 846 41.89 -13.74 34.29
CA LEU A 846 40.97 -13.44 33.21
C LEU A 846 39.62 -13.02 33.79
N ASP A 847 39.02 -12.00 33.19
CA ASP A 847 37.68 -11.49 33.52
C ASP A 847 36.84 -11.44 32.25
N VAL A 848 35.68 -12.11 32.26
CA VAL A 848 34.76 -12.19 31.13
C VAL A 848 33.62 -11.20 31.33
N GLN A 849 33.57 -10.14 30.52
CA GLN A 849 32.50 -9.14 30.55
C GLN A 849 31.52 -9.34 29.38
N LEU A 850 30.24 -9.49 29.70
CA LEU A 850 29.18 -9.51 28.70
C LEU A 850 28.63 -8.10 28.50
N ARG A 851 28.39 -7.69 27.25
CA ARG A 851 27.76 -6.40 26.93
C ARG A 851 26.69 -6.56 25.86
N TYR A 852 25.61 -5.79 26.00
CA TYR A 852 24.61 -5.61 24.95
C TYR A 852 24.75 -4.20 24.37
N GLY A 853 25.46 -4.10 23.25
CA GLY A 853 25.72 -2.83 22.55
C GLY A 853 24.48 -2.28 21.84
N ASP A 854 24.56 -1.01 21.48
CA ASP A 854 23.56 -0.30 20.67
C ASP A 854 24.22 0.34 19.43
N TYR A 855 23.45 1.06 18.62
CA TYR A 855 23.98 1.67 17.40
C TYR A 855 25.13 2.65 17.68
N ASP A 856 25.07 3.39 18.79
CA ASP A 856 26.08 4.39 19.14
C ASP A 856 27.32 3.77 19.82
N SER A 857 27.16 2.62 20.46
CA SER A 857 28.14 2.04 21.38
C SER A 857 28.25 0.52 21.24
N HIS A 858 28.84 0.09 20.12
CA HIS A 858 29.09 -1.32 19.78
C HIS A 858 30.57 -1.62 19.47
N ASP A 859 31.45 -0.63 19.56
CA ASP A 859 32.90 -0.84 19.49
C ASP A 859 33.37 -1.59 20.74
N ILE A 860 33.81 -2.83 20.54
CA ILE A 860 34.20 -3.76 21.60
C ILE A 860 35.66 -3.58 22.04
N GLU A 861 36.53 -3.03 21.19
CA GLU A 861 37.94 -2.79 21.55
C GLU A 861 38.07 -1.57 22.44
N ARG A 862 37.22 -0.56 22.20
CA ARG A 862 37.15 0.64 23.03
C ARG A 862 36.45 0.41 24.37
N TYR A 863 35.61 -0.62 24.45
CA TYR A 863 34.92 -1.02 25.69
C TYR A 863 35.88 -1.76 26.61
#